data_AF-A0A916ZLH2-F1
#
_entry.id   AF-A0A916ZLH2-F1
#
_cell.length_a   1.000
_cell.length_b   1.000
_cell.length_c   1.000
_cell.angle_alpha   90.00
_cell.angle_beta   90.00
_cell.angle_gamma   90.00
#
_symmetry.space_group_name_H-M   'P 1'
#
loop_
_entity.id
_entity.type
_entity.pdbx_description
1 polymer ?
#
loop_
_entity_poly.entity_id
_entity_poly.type
_entity_poly.pdbx_seq_one_letter_code
_entity_poly.pdbx_strand_id
1 'polypeptide(L)'
;MLATDSLVPSGVGEHMLALARELSGNWDVVLASDPRAWLGRRALRAGLAAIDFDASDTASLAEALERLRPDILHVHAGIGWEGHDLAAVGRRAGIAAILRTEHLPFVLTDPTEIAVHRRAVHDLDAVVCVSRTAAESFVAAGVDPNLIHAIANGVHPRPPGRSRADSRRNLGIAPEATVVLVVARLTEQKGHAVLLDALAADRPSVPGFVCLIAGDGPLRMPLERQARTAGLGQTVRFLGERDDVADLMAAADCLVLPSLFEGLPLVVLEAMAAGLPVVATLIGGTSEAVDDGVTGWLAEPGDAAALAATLRSALADPVALARAGAAGRERFEAKFRASAMAEATADLYRRLAGSTHAETQDAHMKTIRIGFVGVGGIAQRHLGILEHFDDVAIVGFADPDRARAEAAAVRFGARAFDDASAMMDACDLDAVYICVPPFAHGAPEQAAIERGLPFFVEKPVSLDLATAEAIAAAVAEKGLVTAVGYHWRYLDTVDEARALLAGNPPQLLSGYWLDSTPPPQWWWREDRSGGQMVEQATHLLDLARFLVGDVVQVYGRAAHKDRPEFPDLDVPTTTTASLTFASGVVANLASTCLLGWNHRVGLHIFADKLAIELTDHDIMVDVGRGRPVRGADGDPVWREDRDFIDAVAGLENRIRCPYADALATHRLALAVVESARTGEVVSLPPDAAPRVDPAPLRFLPRPEPGQLPPGHRHVRSLGIERPGEAYHFQYEEGPPGEGQVRLDTLYSGFSAGTELTFFKNTNPYLHSRWDGGRGVFVPGEPGQHFPLPFLGYMEVARVAESRAAGFRPGEIVASTYAHKSGHTADPFHDLLVSLPATIDPMLGIYVAQMGPIAANGLLHADAELAGPRVERLGQSVAGRPVLVIGGGVVGLLTALFAAKAGASEIVVADPSSFRRGRIEALGFTAMDEDQAWNHAKATWHHGGGDRGADFVFQTRADARSLHAALRALRPQGTVIDLAFYQGGADAVRLGEEFHHNGLAIRCAQIGRVPRGLGFEWNRRRLAAETIELLAARGPDIIDHMITHVVDFEEAPAFLRHLVEERPDFLQVVFKVRD
;
A
#
# COMPACT_ATOMS: atom_id res chain seq x y z
N MET A 1 -8.06 -9.40 -21.23
CA MET A 1 -6.98 -10.28 -20.70
C MET A 1 -5.67 -9.96 -21.41
N LEU A 2 -4.60 -9.62 -20.67
CA LEU A 2 -3.23 -9.51 -21.22
C LEU A 2 -2.51 -10.84 -21.02
N ALA A 3 -1.94 -11.47 -22.05
CA ALA A 3 -1.37 -12.82 -21.94
C ALA A 3 0.07 -12.90 -22.46
N THR A 4 0.92 -13.71 -21.82
CA THR A 4 2.24 -14.09 -22.36
C THR A 4 2.64 -15.49 -21.89
N ASP A 5 3.28 -16.27 -22.75
CA ASP A 5 3.85 -17.59 -22.47
C ASP A 5 5.35 -17.52 -22.11
N SER A 6 5.93 -16.32 -22.11
CA SER A 6 7.33 -16.11 -21.74
C SER A 6 7.55 -16.42 -20.25
N LEU A 7 8.43 -17.38 -19.97
CA LEU A 7 8.85 -17.73 -18.60
C LEU A 7 9.70 -16.64 -17.92
N VAL A 8 10.35 -15.77 -18.70
CA VAL A 8 11.20 -14.69 -18.20
C VAL A 8 10.85 -13.37 -18.90
N PRO A 9 9.64 -12.83 -18.66
CA PRO A 9 9.10 -11.73 -19.47
C PRO A 9 9.92 -10.43 -19.35
N SER A 10 10.77 -10.27 -18.33
CA SER A 10 11.71 -9.14 -18.20
C SER A 10 11.06 -7.78 -18.52
N GLY A 11 11.53 -7.04 -19.53
CA GLY A 11 10.90 -5.77 -19.93
C GLY A 11 9.46 -5.90 -20.41
N VAL A 12 9.10 -7.01 -21.07
CA VAL A 12 7.71 -7.30 -21.48
C VAL A 12 6.80 -7.32 -20.26
N GLY A 13 7.26 -7.96 -19.18
CA GLY A 13 6.49 -8.07 -17.94
C GLY A 13 6.31 -6.71 -17.26
N GLU A 14 7.36 -5.87 -17.22
CA GLU A 14 7.25 -4.52 -16.65
C GLU A 14 6.28 -3.64 -17.46
N HIS A 15 6.32 -3.74 -18.80
CA HIS A 15 5.36 -3.08 -19.66
C HIS A 15 3.93 -3.55 -19.37
N MET A 16 3.70 -4.87 -19.33
CA MET A 16 2.37 -5.44 -19.07
C MET A 16 1.82 -4.98 -17.71
N LEU A 17 2.67 -4.85 -16.69
CA LEU A 17 2.28 -4.33 -15.38
C LEU A 17 1.93 -2.84 -15.41
N ALA A 18 2.75 -2.01 -16.06
CA ALA A 18 2.47 -0.59 -16.20
C ALA A 18 1.18 -0.36 -16.98
N LEU A 19 1.01 -1.10 -18.09
CA LEU A 19 -0.20 -1.05 -18.91
C LEU A 19 -1.43 -1.49 -18.12
N ALA A 20 -1.37 -2.63 -17.43
CA ALA A 20 -2.50 -3.12 -16.66
C ALA A 20 -2.89 -2.20 -15.50
N ARG A 21 -1.93 -1.64 -14.76
CA ARG A 21 -2.20 -0.68 -13.67
C ARG A 21 -3.00 0.52 -14.14
N GLU A 22 -2.60 1.10 -15.25
CA GLU A 22 -3.25 2.29 -15.81
C GLU A 22 -4.60 1.93 -16.45
N LEU A 23 -4.72 0.75 -17.07
CA LEU A 23 -5.99 0.29 -17.63
C LEU A 23 -7.02 -0.12 -16.57
N SER A 24 -6.59 -0.64 -15.41
CA SER A 24 -7.48 -1.14 -14.34
C SER A 24 -8.39 -0.08 -13.72
N GLY A 25 -8.15 1.21 -13.97
CA GLY A 25 -9.10 2.26 -13.60
C GLY A 25 -10.41 2.24 -14.40
N ASN A 26 -10.38 1.71 -15.64
CA ASN A 26 -11.51 1.76 -16.59
C ASN A 26 -11.81 0.42 -17.29
N TRP A 27 -10.98 -0.60 -17.11
CA TRP A 27 -11.08 -1.93 -17.73
C TRP A 27 -10.91 -3.03 -16.70
N ASP A 28 -11.65 -4.13 -16.84
CA ASP A 28 -11.34 -5.37 -16.12
C ASP A 28 -10.14 -6.07 -16.78
N VAL A 29 -8.97 -5.91 -16.15
CA VAL A 29 -7.70 -6.40 -16.69
C VAL A 29 -7.21 -7.60 -15.91
N VAL A 30 -7.23 -8.75 -16.57
CA VAL A 30 -6.60 -9.98 -16.09
C VAL A 30 -5.28 -10.20 -16.83
N LEU A 31 -4.17 -10.36 -16.10
CA LEU A 31 -2.91 -10.83 -16.68
C LEU A 31 -2.84 -12.36 -16.65
N ALA A 32 -2.55 -12.99 -17.79
CA ALA A 32 -2.34 -14.42 -17.92
C ALA A 32 -0.87 -14.71 -18.20
N SER A 33 -0.24 -15.55 -17.39
CA SER A 33 1.14 -15.98 -17.62
C SER A 33 1.41 -17.39 -17.13
N ASP A 34 2.54 -17.98 -17.51
CA ASP A 34 2.99 -19.23 -16.90
C ASP A 34 3.26 -19.06 -15.40
N PRO A 35 2.85 -20.00 -14.53
CA PRO A 35 3.08 -19.90 -13.09
C PRO A 35 4.57 -19.82 -12.71
N ARG A 36 5.47 -20.32 -13.57
CA ARG A 36 6.93 -20.18 -13.39
C ARG A 36 7.39 -18.74 -13.64
N ALA A 37 6.70 -17.99 -14.49
CA ALA A 37 7.01 -16.59 -14.75
C ALA A 37 6.77 -15.73 -13.50
N TRP A 38 7.53 -14.64 -13.36
CA TRP A 38 7.35 -13.71 -12.24
C TRP A 38 6.17 -12.75 -12.45
N LEU A 39 5.66 -12.62 -13.68
CA LEU A 39 4.68 -11.61 -14.07
C LEU A 39 3.37 -11.74 -13.30
N GLY A 40 2.77 -12.94 -13.28
CA GLY A 40 1.59 -13.22 -12.46
C GLY A 40 1.80 -12.75 -11.02
N ARG A 41 2.80 -13.29 -10.32
CA ARG A 41 3.15 -12.87 -8.93
C ARG A 41 3.29 -11.36 -8.74
N ARG A 42 3.81 -10.63 -9.73
CA ARG A 42 4.02 -9.19 -9.64
C ARG A 42 2.78 -8.35 -9.97
N ALA A 43 1.90 -8.84 -10.83
CA ALA A 43 0.57 -8.27 -11.07
C ALA A 43 -0.27 -8.29 -9.79
N LEU A 44 -0.24 -9.44 -9.13
CA LEU A 44 -0.91 -9.72 -7.87
C LEU A 44 -0.50 -8.79 -6.73
N ARG A 45 0.81 -8.57 -6.56
CA ARG A 45 1.36 -7.57 -5.62
C ARG A 45 0.92 -6.15 -5.91
N ALA A 46 0.55 -5.87 -7.16
CA ALA A 46 0.09 -4.57 -7.59
C ALA A 46 -1.42 -4.38 -7.47
N GLY A 47 -2.15 -5.36 -6.93
CA GLY A 47 -3.61 -5.34 -6.87
C GLY A 47 -4.30 -5.64 -8.21
N LEU A 48 -3.58 -6.18 -9.19
CA LEU A 48 -4.12 -6.56 -10.50
C LEU A 48 -4.59 -8.01 -10.48
N ALA A 49 -5.67 -8.31 -11.21
CA ALA A 49 -6.08 -9.69 -11.43
C ALA A 49 -5.05 -10.42 -12.29
N ALA A 50 -4.71 -11.65 -11.91
CA ALA A 50 -3.87 -12.51 -12.72
C ALA A 50 -4.33 -13.97 -12.66
N ILE A 51 -4.11 -14.69 -13.74
CA ILE A 51 -4.33 -16.13 -13.86
C ILE A 51 -3.05 -16.82 -14.34
N ASP A 52 -2.89 -18.06 -13.89
CA ASP A 52 -1.83 -18.93 -14.36
C ASP A 52 -2.38 -19.89 -15.42
N PHE A 53 -1.60 -20.13 -16.47
CA PHE A 53 -1.84 -21.21 -17.43
C PHE A 53 -0.51 -21.91 -17.73
N ASP A 54 -0.53 -23.20 -18.05
CA ASP A 54 0.70 -23.91 -18.42
C ASP A 54 1.12 -23.51 -19.84
N ALA A 55 2.25 -22.83 -20.00
CA ALA A 55 2.75 -22.45 -21.32
C ALA A 55 3.14 -23.66 -22.19
N SER A 56 3.34 -24.84 -21.57
CA SER A 56 3.57 -26.10 -22.29
C SER A 56 2.27 -26.86 -22.63
N ASP A 57 1.13 -26.45 -22.06
CA ASP A 57 -0.20 -26.99 -22.34
C ASP A 57 -1.30 -25.92 -22.30
N THR A 58 -1.65 -25.44 -23.50
CA THR A 58 -2.65 -24.38 -23.70
C THR A 58 -4.09 -24.79 -23.37
N ALA A 59 -4.37 -26.06 -23.03
CA ALA A 59 -5.70 -26.49 -22.58
C ALA A 59 -6.17 -25.71 -21.34
N SER A 60 -5.24 -25.43 -20.42
CA SER A 60 -5.50 -24.62 -19.23
C SER A 60 -5.87 -23.17 -19.55
N LEU A 61 -5.29 -22.59 -20.62
CA LEU A 61 -5.69 -21.27 -21.11
C LEU A 61 -7.10 -21.32 -21.73
N ALA A 62 -7.43 -22.36 -22.50
CA ALA A 62 -8.76 -22.52 -23.07
C ALA A 62 -9.84 -22.57 -21.98
N GLU A 63 -9.63 -23.36 -20.92
CA GLU A 63 -10.52 -23.41 -19.75
C GLU A 63 -10.65 -22.03 -19.08
N ALA A 64 -9.54 -21.31 -18.93
CA ALA A 64 -9.56 -19.98 -18.34
C ALA A 64 -10.34 -18.96 -19.21
N LEU A 65 -10.21 -19.05 -20.53
CA LEU A 65 -10.96 -18.20 -21.46
C LEU A 65 -12.45 -18.55 -21.46
N GLU A 66 -12.83 -19.83 -21.38
CA GLU A 66 -14.23 -20.25 -21.26
C GLU A 66 -14.86 -19.78 -19.95
N ARG A 67 -14.11 -19.81 -18.84
CA ARG A 67 -14.58 -19.36 -17.53
C ARG A 67 -14.71 -17.85 -17.44
N LEU A 68 -13.70 -17.11 -17.90
CA LEU A 68 -13.64 -15.65 -17.76
C LEU A 68 -14.37 -14.91 -18.88
N ARG A 69 -14.45 -15.49 -20.08
CA ARG A 69 -15.04 -14.91 -21.28
C ARG A 69 -14.60 -13.45 -21.53
N PRO A 70 -13.29 -13.17 -21.65
CA PRO A 70 -12.83 -11.80 -21.88
C PRO A 70 -13.23 -11.28 -23.25
N ASP A 71 -13.60 -10.01 -23.37
CA ASP A 71 -13.92 -9.39 -24.66
C ASP A 71 -12.68 -9.27 -25.58
N ILE A 72 -11.52 -9.06 -24.96
CA ILE A 72 -10.23 -8.85 -25.63
C ILE A 72 -9.17 -9.79 -25.05
N LEU A 73 -8.46 -10.50 -25.93
CA LEU A 73 -7.21 -11.19 -25.61
C LEU A 73 -6.04 -10.42 -26.21
N HIS A 74 -5.22 -9.79 -25.39
CA HIS A 74 -4.02 -9.06 -25.80
C HIS A 74 -2.76 -9.83 -25.43
N VAL A 75 -2.12 -10.44 -26.42
CA VAL A 75 -0.90 -11.23 -26.26
C VAL A 75 0.35 -10.33 -26.29
N HIS A 76 1.36 -10.58 -25.46
CA HIS A 76 2.64 -9.88 -25.54
C HIS A 76 3.79 -10.85 -25.81
N ALA A 77 4.63 -10.50 -26.79
CA ALA A 77 5.76 -11.30 -27.24
C ALA A 77 7.09 -10.58 -27.06
N GLY A 78 8.12 -11.29 -26.60
CA GLY A 78 9.45 -10.72 -26.39
C GLY A 78 10.30 -10.72 -27.64
N ILE A 79 10.41 -11.88 -28.28
CA ILE A 79 11.27 -12.21 -29.41
C ILE A 79 10.47 -13.01 -30.43
N GLY A 80 9.40 -12.44 -30.98
CA GLY A 80 8.75 -12.88 -32.23
C GLY A 80 8.06 -14.26 -32.27
N TRP A 81 8.49 -15.28 -31.51
CA TRP A 81 7.92 -16.63 -31.50
C TRP A 81 6.98 -16.90 -30.32
N GLU A 82 7.08 -16.14 -29.23
CA GLU A 82 6.19 -16.25 -28.07
C GLU A 82 4.75 -15.84 -28.39
N GLY A 83 3.76 -16.54 -27.83
CA GLY A 83 2.38 -16.08 -27.81
C GLY A 83 1.53 -16.45 -29.03
N HIS A 84 2.12 -17.03 -30.08
CA HIS A 84 1.36 -17.43 -31.28
C HIS A 84 0.27 -18.47 -30.98
N ASP A 85 0.57 -19.47 -30.15
CA ASP A 85 -0.41 -20.48 -29.76
C ASP A 85 -1.53 -19.89 -28.89
N LEU A 86 -1.24 -18.86 -28.09
CA LEU A 86 -2.23 -18.19 -27.25
C LEU A 86 -3.29 -17.47 -28.08
N ALA A 87 -2.86 -16.78 -29.15
CA ALA A 87 -3.79 -16.14 -30.09
C ALA A 87 -4.70 -17.17 -30.78
N ALA A 88 -4.14 -18.29 -31.23
CA ALA A 88 -4.90 -19.36 -31.86
C ALA A 88 -5.91 -20.02 -30.90
N VAL A 89 -5.55 -20.18 -29.61
CA VAL A 89 -6.45 -20.67 -28.56
C VAL A 89 -7.59 -19.67 -28.32
N GLY A 90 -7.29 -18.38 -28.23
CA GLY A 90 -8.30 -17.32 -28.13
C GLY A 90 -9.32 -17.36 -29.27
N ARG A 91 -8.86 -17.54 -30.50
CA ARG A 91 -9.75 -17.59 -31.66
C ARG A 91 -10.68 -18.81 -31.63
N ARG A 92 -10.16 -19.97 -31.21
CA ARG A 92 -10.98 -21.19 -31.03
C ARG A 92 -12.00 -21.07 -29.90
N ALA A 93 -11.65 -20.35 -28.83
CA ALA A 93 -12.55 -20.06 -27.71
C ALA A 93 -13.61 -19.00 -28.03
N GLY A 94 -13.60 -18.43 -29.24
CA GLY A 94 -14.61 -17.45 -29.68
C GLY A 94 -14.40 -16.04 -29.13
N ILE A 95 -13.18 -15.69 -28.72
CA ILE A 95 -12.87 -14.33 -28.25
C ILE A 95 -13.01 -13.34 -29.42
N ALA A 96 -13.74 -12.25 -29.17
CA ALA A 96 -14.16 -11.31 -30.18
C ALA A 96 -13.01 -10.50 -30.80
N ALA A 97 -12.08 -10.02 -29.97
CA ALA A 97 -10.91 -9.26 -30.40
C ALA A 97 -9.61 -9.85 -29.84
N ILE A 98 -8.64 -10.10 -30.72
CA ILE A 98 -7.34 -10.68 -30.39
C ILE A 98 -6.25 -9.80 -30.98
N LEU A 99 -5.35 -9.30 -30.13
CA LEU A 99 -4.25 -8.45 -30.58
C LEU A 99 -2.94 -8.83 -29.92
N ARG A 100 -1.81 -8.40 -30.50
CA ARG A 100 -0.47 -8.76 -30.04
C ARG A 100 0.46 -7.56 -29.95
N THR A 101 1.21 -7.40 -28.86
CA THR A 101 2.31 -6.43 -28.78
C THR A 101 3.67 -7.09 -29.05
N GLU A 102 4.43 -6.50 -29.97
CA GLU A 102 5.81 -6.81 -30.33
C GLU A 102 6.77 -5.84 -29.62
N HIS A 103 7.62 -6.37 -28.74
CA HIS A 103 8.55 -5.59 -27.92
C HIS A 103 9.93 -5.35 -28.57
N LEU A 104 10.20 -6.00 -29.69
CA LEU A 104 11.44 -5.88 -30.47
C LEU A 104 11.10 -5.71 -31.96
N PRO A 105 12.03 -5.15 -32.77
CA PRO A 105 11.89 -5.17 -34.21
C PRO A 105 11.90 -6.59 -34.77
N PHE A 106 11.46 -6.75 -36.02
CA PHE A 106 11.46 -8.04 -36.71
C PHE A 106 12.89 -8.54 -36.94
N VAL A 107 13.27 -9.63 -36.26
CA VAL A 107 14.65 -10.19 -36.26
C VAL A 107 14.74 -11.63 -36.77
N LEU A 108 13.61 -12.23 -37.19
CA LEU A 108 13.61 -13.60 -37.71
C LEU A 108 14.34 -13.67 -39.05
N THR A 109 15.24 -14.65 -39.18
CA THR A 109 16.05 -14.88 -40.38
C THR A 109 15.82 -16.25 -41.01
N ASP A 110 15.30 -17.23 -40.25
CA ASP A 110 14.97 -18.55 -40.77
C ASP A 110 13.67 -18.50 -41.63
N PRO A 111 13.70 -18.99 -42.88
CA PRO A 111 12.54 -18.96 -43.76
C PRO A 111 11.30 -19.72 -43.23
N THR A 112 11.52 -20.77 -42.43
CA THR A 112 10.45 -21.58 -41.84
C THR A 112 9.78 -20.81 -40.71
N GLU A 113 10.56 -20.18 -39.83
CA GLU A 113 10.05 -19.33 -38.74
C GLU A 113 9.27 -18.13 -39.30
N ILE A 114 9.78 -17.49 -40.36
CA ILE A 114 9.06 -16.40 -41.06
C ILE A 114 7.71 -16.89 -41.61
N ALA A 115 7.66 -18.10 -42.19
CA ALA A 115 6.43 -18.66 -42.72
C ALA A 115 5.42 -19.05 -41.61
N VAL A 116 5.89 -19.49 -40.45
CA VAL A 116 5.06 -19.75 -39.27
C VAL A 116 4.49 -18.44 -38.73
N HIS A 117 5.33 -17.43 -38.52
CA HIS A 117 4.92 -16.10 -38.07
C HIS A 117 3.83 -15.51 -38.98
N ARG A 118 4.02 -15.53 -40.31
CA ARG A 118 3.02 -15.03 -41.27
C ARG A 118 1.67 -15.71 -41.15
N ARG A 119 1.64 -17.01 -40.87
CA ARG A 119 0.37 -17.74 -40.66
C ARG A 119 -0.28 -17.33 -39.35
N ALA A 120 0.49 -17.23 -38.28
CA ALA A 120 -0.05 -16.90 -36.96
C ALA A 120 -0.58 -15.46 -36.86
N VAL A 121 -0.02 -14.52 -37.62
CA VAL A 121 -0.53 -13.13 -37.70
C VAL A 121 -1.93 -13.05 -38.31
N HIS A 122 -2.35 -14.02 -39.13
CA HIS A 122 -3.69 -14.07 -39.71
C HIS A 122 -4.80 -14.16 -38.64
N ASP A 123 -4.50 -14.72 -37.46
CA ASP A 123 -5.48 -14.88 -36.38
C ASP A 123 -5.62 -13.62 -35.50
N LEU A 124 -4.87 -12.55 -35.81
CA LEU A 124 -4.85 -11.29 -35.06
C LEU A 124 -5.69 -10.21 -35.75
N ASP A 125 -6.42 -9.44 -34.94
CA ASP A 125 -7.16 -8.26 -35.36
C ASP A 125 -6.30 -6.98 -35.30
N ALA A 126 -5.22 -6.99 -34.51
CA ALA A 126 -4.24 -5.91 -34.44
C ALA A 126 -2.85 -6.37 -33.92
N VAL A 127 -1.80 -5.66 -34.35
CA VAL A 127 -0.40 -5.82 -33.93
C VAL A 127 0.14 -4.48 -33.45
N VAL A 128 0.45 -4.39 -32.16
CA VAL A 128 1.06 -3.22 -31.53
C VAL A 128 2.58 -3.33 -31.59
N CYS A 129 3.26 -2.29 -32.07
CA CYS A 129 4.72 -2.20 -32.08
C CYS A 129 5.15 -1.08 -31.13
N VAL A 130 6.13 -1.35 -30.26
CA VAL A 130 6.55 -0.39 -29.21
C VAL A 130 7.31 0.84 -29.72
N SER A 131 7.60 0.90 -31.02
CA SER A 131 8.23 2.04 -31.70
C SER A 131 7.84 2.06 -33.18
N ARG A 132 8.00 3.21 -33.85
CA ARG A 132 7.72 3.33 -35.29
C ARG A 132 8.70 2.52 -36.12
N THR A 133 9.97 2.50 -35.71
CA THR A 133 11.01 1.71 -36.38
C THR A 133 10.70 0.21 -36.30
N ALA A 134 10.15 -0.26 -35.17
CA ALA A 134 9.68 -1.64 -35.05
C ALA A 134 8.51 -1.89 -36.01
N ALA A 135 7.51 -1.00 -36.06
CA ALA A 135 6.38 -1.11 -36.99
C ALA A 135 6.84 -1.23 -38.46
N GLU A 136 7.78 -0.37 -38.89
CA GLU A 136 8.37 -0.40 -40.23
C GLU A 136 9.04 -1.75 -40.55
N SER A 137 9.73 -2.35 -39.57
CA SER A 137 10.39 -3.66 -39.76
C SER A 137 9.38 -4.81 -39.99
N PHE A 138 8.22 -4.78 -39.32
CA PHE A 138 7.17 -5.78 -39.51
C PHE A 138 6.42 -5.59 -40.84
N VAL A 139 6.20 -4.33 -41.26
CA VAL A 139 5.69 -4.02 -42.62
C VAL A 139 6.65 -4.56 -43.68
N ALA A 140 7.96 -4.32 -43.52
CA ALA A 140 8.98 -4.82 -44.45
C ALA A 140 9.05 -6.36 -44.49
N ALA A 141 8.73 -7.03 -43.37
CA ALA A 141 8.62 -8.49 -43.30
C ALA A 141 7.34 -9.06 -43.95
N GLY A 142 6.40 -8.19 -44.35
CA GLY A 142 5.18 -8.53 -45.09
C GLY A 142 3.94 -8.69 -44.22
N VAL A 143 3.89 -8.11 -43.02
CA VAL A 143 2.67 -7.96 -42.23
C VAL A 143 1.83 -6.82 -42.81
N ASP A 144 0.51 -6.98 -42.87
CA ASP A 144 -0.41 -5.96 -43.41
C ASP A 144 -0.29 -4.65 -42.60
N PRO A 145 0.04 -3.50 -43.25
CA PRO A 145 0.10 -2.21 -42.57
C PRO A 145 -1.18 -1.83 -41.83
N ASN A 146 -2.36 -2.28 -42.27
CA ASN A 146 -3.63 -1.97 -41.61
C ASN A 146 -3.79 -2.63 -40.24
N LEU A 147 -3.03 -3.71 -39.97
CA LEU A 147 -3.01 -4.38 -38.68
C LEU A 147 -2.01 -3.72 -37.71
N ILE A 148 -1.09 -2.88 -38.19
CA ILE A 148 0.04 -2.40 -37.38
C ILE A 148 -0.26 -1.06 -36.72
N HIS A 149 -0.03 -0.99 -35.41
CA HIS A 149 -0.19 0.21 -34.60
C HIS A 149 1.08 0.51 -33.80
N ALA A 150 1.70 1.68 -34.00
CA ALA A 150 2.85 2.09 -33.20
C ALA A 150 2.37 2.75 -31.89
N ILE A 151 2.59 2.09 -30.75
CA ILE A 151 2.25 2.61 -29.42
C ILE A 151 3.52 2.55 -28.56
N ALA A 152 4.04 3.71 -28.16
CA ALA A 152 5.26 3.77 -27.37
C ALA A 152 5.07 3.14 -25.98
N ASN A 153 6.10 2.46 -25.50
CA ASN A 153 6.24 2.08 -24.10
C ASN A 153 6.10 3.28 -23.16
N GLY A 154 5.43 3.06 -22.03
CA GLY A 154 5.33 4.01 -20.93
C GLY A 154 5.81 3.41 -19.61
N VAL A 155 6.41 4.23 -18.75
CA VAL A 155 6.86 3.82 -17.41
C VAL A 155 6.34 4.78 -16.34
N HIS A 156 6.22 4.28 -15.10
CA HIS A 156 5.98 5.14 -13.94
C HIS A 156 7.31 5.66 -13.39
N PRO A 157 7.45 6.96 -13.08
CA PRO A 157 8.61 7.48 -12.38
C PRO A 157 8.74 6.79 -11.02
N ARG A 158 9.91 6.24 -10.71
CA ARG A 158 10.21 5.68 -9.39
C ARG A 158 11.13 6.64 -8.64
N PRO A 159 10.67 7.31 -7.56
CA PRO A 159 11.55 8.13 -6.76
C PRO A 159 12.59 7.24 -6.05
N PRO A 160 13.84 7.72 -5.89
CA PRO A 160 14.83 6.98 -5.11
C PRO A 160 14.41 6.94 -3.64
N GLY A 161 14.65 5.80 -2.99
CA GLY A 161 14.42 5.63 -1.55
C GLY A 161 15.51 6.29 -0.71
N ARG A 162 16.66 6.62 -1.31
CA ARG A 162 17.82 7.24 -0.66
C ARG A 162 18.27 8.51 -1.36
N SER A 163 18.87 9.41 -0.60
CA SER A 163 19.55 10.56 -1.21
C SER A 163 20.76 10.10 -2.03
N ARG A 164 21.15 10.86 -3.04
CA ARG A 164 22.36 10.60 -3.84
C ARG A 164 23.61 10.37 -2.97
N ALA A 165 23.78 11.17 -1.91
CA ALA A 165 24.92 11.05 -1.00
C ALA A 165 24.90 9.73 -0.24
N ASP A 166 23.72 9.26 0.17
CA ASP A 166 23.55 7.99 0.85
C ASP A 166 23.75 6.81 -0.09
N SER A 167 23.21 6.87 -1.31
CA SER A 167 23.43 5.83 -2.34
C SER A 167 24.91 5.70 -2.69
N ARG A 168 25.63 6.81 -2.88
CA ARG A 168 27.09 6.79 -3.12
C ARG A 168 27.87 6.21 -1.94
N ARG A 169 27.53 6.59 -0.70
CA ARG A 169 28.17 6.07 0.51
C ARG A 169 27.97 4.55 0.64
N ASN A 170 26.75 4.07 0.41
CA ASN A 170 26.42 2.64 0.46
C ASN A 170 27.17 1.81 -0.59
N LEU A 171 27.46 2.41 -1.75
CA LEU A 171 28.24 1.78 -2.82
C LEU A 171 29.76 1.93 -2.65
N GLY A 172 30.23 2.64 -1.61
CA GLY A 172 31.64 2.95 -1.43
C GLY A 172 32.20 3.77 -2.60
N ILE A 173 31.43 4.75 -3.06
CA ILE A 173 31.78 5.69 -4.13
C ILE A 173 32.08 7.05 -3.50
N ALA A 174 33.21 7.65 -3.89
CA ALA A 174 33.60 8.97 -3.41
C ALA A 174 32.60 10.05 -3.87
N PRO A 175 32.30 11.08 -3.06
CA PRO A 175 31.36 12.14 -3.42
C PRO A 175 31.65 12.82 -4.77
N GLU A 176 32.92 12.99 -5.11
CA GLU A 176 33.44 13.64 -6.32
C GLU A 176 33.62 12.70 -7.52
N ALA A 177 33.38 11.40 -7.35
CA ALA A 177 33.50 10.41 -8.42
C ALA A 177 32.44 10.63 -9.52
N THR A 178 32.86 10.46 -10.78
CA THR A 178 31.93 10.35 -11.92
C THR A 178 31.48 8.90 -12.09
N VAL A 179 30.17 8.67 -12.04
CA VAL A 179 29.55 7.34 -12.04
C VAL A 179 28.73 7.16 -13.30
N VAL A 180 29.05 6.14 -14.10
CA VAL A 180 28.19 5.71 -15.22
C VAL A 180 27.49 4.41 -14.87
N LEU A 181 26.21 4.31 -15.21
CA LEU A 181 25.36 3.16 -14.87
C LEU A 181 24.89 2.44 -16.12
N VAL A 182 25.00 1.12 -16.14
CA VAL A 182 24.37 0.23 -17.12
C VAL A 182 23.36 -0.64 -16.38
N VAL A 183 22.12 -0.68 -16.85
CA VAL A 183 21.09 -1.59 -16.30
C VAL A 183 20.53 -2.43 -17.44
N ALA A 184 20.98 -3.67 -17.56
CA ALA A 184 20.59 -4.56 -18.65
C ALA A 184 20.93 -6.03 -18.36
N ARG A 185 20.18 -6.96 -18.96
CA ARG A 185 20.54 -8.39 -18.96
C ARG A 185 21.89 -8.61 -19.63
N LEU A 186 22.72 -9.50 -19.10
CA LEU A 186 24.06 -9.79 -19.64
C LEU A 186 23.97 -10.78 -20.81
N THR A 187 23.44 -10.31 -21.94
CA THR A 187 23.30 -11.03 -23.22
C THR A 187 24.02 -10.30 -24.35
N GLU A 188 24.25 -10.98 -25.48
CA GLU A 188 24.96 -10.41 -26.64
C GLU A 188 24.26 -9.17 -27.18
N GLN A 189 22.92 -9.20 -27.27
CA GLN A 189 22.07 -8.07 -27.65
C GLN A 189 22.46 -6.78 -26.92
N LYS A 190 22.77 -6.85 -25.62
CA LYS A 190 22.96 -5.65 -24.78
C LYS A 190 24.36 -5.04 -24.88
N GLY A 191 25.26 -5.61 -25.69
CA GLY A 191 26.52 -4.97 -26.10
C GLY A 191 27.53 -4.64 -25.00
N HIS A 192 27.44 -5.26 -23.82
CA HIS A 192 28.37 -5.03 -22.71
C HIS A 192 29.84 -5.22 -23.09
N ALA A 193 30.15 -6.18 -23.97
CA ALA A 193 31.51 -6.41 -24.46
C ALA A 193 32.06 -5.19 -25.21
N VAL A 194 31.22 -4.52 -26.02
CA VAL A 194 31.58 -3.31 -26.77
C VAL A 194 31.90 -2.15 -25.81
N LEU A 195 31.12 -2.01 -24.73
CA LEU A 195 31.41 -1.02 -23.69
C LEU A 195 32.72 -1.30 -22.95
N LEU A 196 33.01 -2.57 -22.63
CA LEU A 196 34.28 -2.91 -21.99
C LEU A 196 35.47 -2.63 -22.91
N ASP A 197 35.35 -2.92 -24.20
CA ASP A 197 36.37 -2.59 -25.19
C ASP A 197 36.53 -1.07 -25.35
N ALA A 198 35.43 -0.31 -25.34
CA ALA A 198 35.43 1.15 -25.38
C ALA A 198 36.18 1.75 -24.17
N LEU A 199 35.89 1.26 -22.96
CA LEU A 199 36.54 1.71 -21.73
C LEU A 199 38.01 1.28 -21.65
N ALA A 200 38.36 0.12 -22.20
CA ALA A 200 39.75 -0.35 -22.26
C ALA A 200 40.60 0.50 -23.21
N ALA A 201 40.02 0.89 -24.35
CA ALA A 201 40.70 1.71 -25.35
C ALA A 201 40.86 3.17 -24.91
N ASP A 202 39.78 3.79 -24.41
CA ASP A 202 39.77 5.24 -24.16
C ASP A 202 38.80 5.64 -23.03
N ARG A 203 39.18 5.30 -21.80
CA ARG A 203 38.45 5.66 -20.58
C ARG A 203 38.37 7.18 -20.38
N PRO A 204 37.23 7.74 -19.94
CA PRO A 204 37.12 9.15 -19.60
C PRO A 204 38.13 9.59 -18.53
N SER A 205 38.83 10.71 -18.78
CA SER A 205 39.79 11.30 -17.83
C SER A 205 39.09 12.24 -16.83
N VAL A 206 38.16 11.70 -16.05
CA VAL A 206 37.35 12.43 -15.06
C VAL A 206 37.65 11.94 -13.62
N PRO A 207 37.43 12.76 -12.58
CA PRO A 207 37.73 12.38 -11.21
C PRO A 207 37.00 11.11 -10.78
N GLY A 208 37.76 10.13 -10.26
CA GLY A 208 37.20 8.94 -9.60
C GLY A 208 36.25 8.11 -10.48
N PHE A 209 36.44 8.07 -11.81
CA PHE A 209 35.54 7.39 -12.75
C PHE A 209 35.21 5.94 -12.33
N VAL A 210 33.91 5.62 -12.23
CA VAL A 210 33.38 4.29 -11.92
C VAL A 210 32.26 3.93 -12.90
N CYS A 211 32.30 2.73 -13.45
CA CYS A 211 31.22 2.14 -14.23
C CYS A 211 30.52 1.04 -13.41
N LEU A 212 29.24 1.20 -13.17
CA LEU A 212 28.39 0.24 -12.47
C LEU A 212 27.58 -0.54 -13.51
N ILE A 213 27.63 -1.87 -13.47
CA ILE A 213 26.83 -2.75 -14.32
C ILE A 213 25.87 -3.53 -13.43
N ALA A 214 24.59 -3.18 -13.51
CA ALA A 214 23.50 -3.87 -12.82
C ALA A 214 22.75 -4.78 -13.81
N GLY A 215 22.67 -6.06 -13.46
CA GLY A 215 22.07 -7.11 -14.26
C GLY A 215 22.84 -8.42 -14.16
N ASP A 216 22.19 -9.51 -14.57
CA ASP A 216 22.79 -10.82 -14.69
C ASP A 216 22.43 -11.47 -16.04
N GLY A 217 23.09 -12.57 -16.38
CA GLY A 217 22.86 -13.29 -17.62
C GLY A 217 24.02 -14.22 -17.99
N PRO A 218 23.86 -14.99 -19.08
CA PRO A 218 24.82 -16.01 -19.50
C PRO A 218 26.23 -15.45 -19.76
N LEU A 219 26.36 -14.16 -20.09
CA LEU A 219 27.66 -13.53 -20.36
C LEU A 219 28.38 -12.98 -19.13
N ARG A 220 27.85 -13.14 -17.89
CA ARG A 220 28.50 -12.60 -16.69
C ARG A 220 29.96 -12.98 -16.54
N MET A 221 30.24 -14.28 -16.52
CA MET A 221 31.60 -14.81 -16.35
C MET A 221 32.56 -14.40 -17.48
N PRO A 222 32.16 -14.47 -18.77
CA PRO A 222 32.93 -13.88 -19.87
C PRO A 222 33.25 -12.39 -19.69
N LEU A 223 32.27 -11.56 -19.35
CA LEU A 223 32.43 -10.10 -19.22
C LEU A 223 33.33 -9.71 -18.04
N GLU A 224 33.17 -10.37 -16.88
CA GLU A 224 34.06 -10.16 -15.73
C GLU A 224 35.52 -10.56 -16.04
N ARG A 225 35.71 -11.56 -16.91
CA ARG A 225 37.05 -11.97 -17.38
C ARG A 225 37.62 -10.95 -18.37
N GLN A 226 36.81 -10.45 -19.30
CA GLN A 226 37.19 -9.39 -20.23
C GLN A 226 37.62 -8.13 -19.47
N ALA A 227 36.81 -7.67 -18.52
CA ALA A 227 37.11 -6.50 -17.69
C ALA A 227 38.43 -6.67 -16.90
N ARG A 228 38.67 -7.85 -16.31
CA ARG A 228 39.94 -8.14 -15.62
C ARG A 228 41.15 -8.13 -16.57
N THR A 229 41.00 -8.76 -17.74
CA THR A 229 42.08 -8.85 -18.74
C THR A 229 42.41 -7.48 -19.33
N ALA A 230 41.40 -6.62 -19.48
CA ALA A 230 41.54 -5.23 -19.91
C ALA A 230 42.03 -4.27 -18.82
N GLY A 231 42.31 -4.75 -17.60
CA GLY A 231 42.78 -3.91 -16.48
C GLY A 231 41.71 -3.00 -15.87
N LEU A 232 40.42 -3.26 -16.13
CA LEU A 232 39.29 -2.44 -15.68
C LEU A 232 38.74 -2.84 -14.29
N GLY A 233 39.37 -3.80 -13.60
CA GLY A 233 38.81 -4.39 -12.37
C GLY A 233 38.62 -3.44 -11.18
N GLN A 234 39.25 -2.26 -11.18
CA GLN A 234 39.02 -1.22 -10.16
C GLN A 234 38.02 -0.14 -10.61
N THR A 235 37.69 -0.13 -11.91
CA THR A 235 36.85 0.89 -12.57
C THR A 235 35.45 0.36 -12.85
N VAL A 236 35.32 -0.88 -13.28
CA VAL A 236 34.04 -1.53 -13.60
C VAL A 236 33.62 -2.43 -12.44
N ARG A 237 32.41 -2.21 -11.92
CA ARG A 237 31.82 -2.99 -10.82
C ARG A 237 30.55 -3.68 -11.32
N PHE A 238 30.58 -5.00 -11.33
CA PHE A 238 29.40 -5.83 -11.60
C PHE A 238 28.59 -5.97 -10.30
N LEU A 239 27.37 -5.45 -10.30
CA LEU A 239 26.50 -5.42 -9.12
C LEU A 239 25.58 -6.64 -9.04
N GLY A 240 25.50 -7.44 -10.10
CA GLY A 240 24.50 -8.50 -10.25
C GLY A 240 23.10 -7.93 -10.49
N GLU A 241 22.08 -8.77 -10.36
CA GLU A 241 20.68 -8.34 -10.37
C GLU A 241 20.38 -7.42 -9.16
N ARG A 242 19.59 -6.36 -9.37
CA ARG A 242 19.35 -5.28 -8.40
C ARG A 242 17.89 -4.82 -8.47
N ASP A 243 17.26 -4.65 -7.32
CA ASP A 243 15.91 -4.10 -7.19
C ASP A 243 15.90 -2.59 -6.85
N ASP A 244 17.06 -2.04 -6.47
CA ASP A 244 17.25 -0.64 -6.09
C ASP A 244 17.72 0.26 -7.27
N VAL A 245 17.25 -0.04 -8.49
CA VAL A 245 17.65 0.67 -9.72
C VAL A 245 17.45 2.19 -9.63
N ALA A 246 16.37 2.66 -8.98
CA ALA A 246 16.13 4.09 -8.76
C ALA A 246 17.23 4.74 -7.89
N ASP A 247 17.70 4.05 -6.84
CA ASP A 247 18.82 4.51 -6.00
C ASP A 247 20.14 4.52 -6.77
N LEU A 248 20.35 3.54 -7.66
CA LEU A 248 21.52 3.49 -8.55
C LEU A 248 21.49 4.64 -9.56
N MET A 249 20.34 4.93 -10.16
CA MET A 249 20.14 6.07 -11.06
C MET A 249 20.41 7.40 -10.33
N ALA A 250 19.96 7.54 -9.08
CA ALA A 250 20.24 8.72 -8.26
C ALA A 250 21.74 8.87 -7.91
N ALA A 251 22.47 7.76 -7.78
CA ALA A 251 23.92 7.76 -7.54
C ALA A 251 24.75 8.05 -8.81
N ALA A 252 24.20 7.76 -9.99
CA ALA A 252 24.84 7.88 -11.28
C ALA A 252 24.87 9.34 -11.80
N ASP A 253 25.81 9.62 -12.68
CA ASP A 253 25.91 10.87 -13.45
C ASP A 253 25.38 10.69 -14.88
N CYS A 254 25.40 9.47 -15.40
CA CYS A 254 24.91 9.14 -16.73
C CYS A 254 24.51 7.66 -16.83
N LEU A 255 23.42 7.36 -17.53
CA LEU A 255 23.07 6.01 -17.96
C LEU A 255 23.78 5.70 -19.28
N VAL A 256 24.38 4.50 -19.40
CA VAL A 256 24.93 3.98 -20.66
C VAL A 256 24.16 2.73 -21.10
N LEU A 257 23.65 2.71 -22.34
CA LEU A 257 23.00 1.53 -22.94
C LEU A 257 23.60 1.18 -24.31
N PRO A 258 24.57 0.25 -24.38
CA PRO A 258 25.33 -0.04 -25.60
C PRO A 258 24.69 -1.14 -26.48
N SER A 259 23.36 -1.25 -26.50
CA SER A 259 22.65 -2.36 -27.15
C SER A 259 22.86 -2.40 -28.68
N LEU A 260 22.83 -3.60 -29.26
CA LEU A 260 22.92 -3.82 -30.71
C LEU A 260 21.55 -3.64 -31.40
N PHE A 261 20.46 -3.96 -30.70
CA PHE A 261 19.09 -3.73 -31.15
C PHE A 261 18.14 -3.66 -29.95
N GLU A 262 17.08 -2.85 -30.07
CA GLU A 262 16.01 -2.66 -29.09
C GLU A 262 14.71 -2.31 -29.83
N GLY A 263 13.56 -2.58 -29.21
CA GLY A 263 12.31 -1.89 -29.52
C GLY A 263 12.40 -0.48 -28.95
N LEU A 264 11.64 -0.18 -27.90
CA LEU A 264 11.79 1.05 -27.10
C LEU A 264 12.26 0.69 -25.68
N PRO A 265 13.54 0.93 -25.33
CA PRO A 265 14.11 0.40 -24.08
C PRO A 265 13.55 1.10 -22.83
N LEU A 266 12.91 0.33 -21.94
CA LEU A 266 12.33 0.85 -20.70
C LEU A 266 13.34 1.57 -19.80
N VAL A 267 14.57 1.05 -19.67
CA VAL A 267 15.61 1.67 -18.84
C VAL A 267 16.00 3.08 -19.30
N VAL A 268 15.92 3.37 -20.61
CA VAL A 268 16.15 4.72 -21.13
C VAL A 268 15.04 5.64 -20.68
N LEU A 269 13.79 5.18 -20.74
CA LEU A 269 12.63 5.93 -20.27
C LEU A 269 12.70 6.16 -18.75
N GLU A 270 13.13 5.16 -17.98
CA GLU A 270 13.34 5.26 -16.53
C GLU A 270 14.44 6.28 -16.17
N ALA A 271 15.56 6.28 -16.90
CA ALA A 271 16.61 7.29 -16.71
C ALA A 271 16.15 8.70 -17.08
N MET A 272 15.44 8.85 -18.20
CA MET A 272 14.81 10.13 -18.56
C MET A 272 13.82 10.59 -17.48
N ALA A 273 12.98 9.68 -16.97
CA ALA A 273 12.09 9.94 -15.85
C ALA A 273 12.86 10.31 -14.57
N ALA A 274 14.08 9.84 -14.35
CA ALA A 274 14.91 10.26 -13.21
C ALA A 274 15.64 11.60 -13.46
N GLY A 275 15.56 12.16 -14.68
CA GLY A 275 16.40 13.29 -15.11
C GLY A 275 17.88 12.91 -15.27
N LEU A 276 18.18 11.62 -15.40
CA LEU A 276 19.51 11.08 -15.62
C LEU A 276 19.85 11.12 -17.13
N PRO A 277 20.92 11.81 -17.54
CA PRO A 277 21.33 11.88 -18.94
C PRO A 277 21.69 10.51 -19.50
N VAL A 278 21.37 10.27 -20.78
CA VAL A 278 21.54 8.97 -21.44
C VAL A 278 22.61 9.05 -22.53
N VAL A 279 23.54 8.08 -22.52
CA VAL A 279 24.41 7.75 -23.66
C VAL A 279 24.01 6.36 -24.14
N ALA A 280 23.56 6.23 -25.38
CA ALA A 280 23.11 4.95 -25.90
C ALA A 280 23.56 4.75 -27.35
N THR A 281 23.24 3.61 -27.93
CA THR A 281 23.50 3.35 -29.35
C THR A 281 22.35 3.86 -30.24
N LEU A 282 22.69 4.24 -31.47
CA LEU A 282 21.75 4.71 -32.51
C LEU A 282 20.98 3.53 -33.09
N ILE A 283 20.03 3.03 -32.32
CA ILE A 283 19.11 1.95 -32.69
C ILE A 283 17.68 2.48 -32.63
N GLY A 284 16.82 1.97 -33.52
CA GLY A 284 15.46 2.46 -33.79
C GLY A 284 14.74 3.13 -32.63
N GLY A 285 14.13 2.38 -31.71
CA GLY A 285 13.34 3.04 -30.65
C GLY A 285 14.17 3.78 -29.61
N THR A 286 15.48 3.55 -29.47
CA THR A 286 16.32 4.45 -28.66
C THR A 286 16.40 5.85 -29.29
N SER A 287 16.50 5.93 -30.62
CA SER A 287 16.52 7.21 -31.34
C SER A 287 15.17 7.95 -31.34
N GLU A 288 14.07 7.23 -31.09
CA GLU A 288 12.74 7.84 -30.89
C GLU A 288 12.62 8.47 -29.48
N ALA A 289 13.32 7.91 -28.49
CA ALA A 289 13.39 8.43 -27.13
C ALA A 289 14.42 9.56 -26.95
N VAL A 290 15.63 9.36 -27.46
CA VAL A 290 16.80 10.23 -27.25
C VAL A 290 17.06 11.06 -28.50
N ASP A 291 16.96 12.38 -28.36
CA ASP A 291 17.34 13.35 -29.38
C ASP A 291 18.84 13.65 -29.19
N ASP A 292 19.68 13.22 -30.14
CA ASP A 292 21.15 13.31 -30.04
C ASP A 292 21.65 14.75 -29.83
N GLY A 293 22.48 14.95 -28.81
CA GLY A 293 22.99 16.24 -28.37
C GLY A 293 21.99 17.12 -27.60
N VAL A 294 20.72 16.69 -27.46
CA VAL A 294 19.66 17.47 -26.78
C VAL A 294 19.20 16.78 -25.51
N THR A 295 18.71 15.54 -25.58
CA THR A 295 18.23 14.78 -24.40
C THR A 295 19.19 13.66 -24.00
N GLY A 296 20.25 13.45 -24.78
CA GLY A 296 21.29 12.47 -24.55
C GLY A 296 22.26 12.41 -25.73
N TRP A 297 23.04 11.33 -25.83
CA TRP A 297 23.95 11.11 -26.95
C TRP A 297 23.82 9.72 -27.54
N LEU A 298 24.00 9.62 -28.85
CA LEU A 298 23.93 8.37 -29.58
C LEU A 298 25.28 7.99 -30.20
N ALA A 299 25.60 6.71 -30.20
CA ALA A 299 26.81 6.13 -30.80
C ALA A 299 26.46 5.01 -31.78
N GLU A 300 27.34 4.71 -32.73
CA GLU A 300 27.11 3.62 -33.67
C GLU A 300 27.05 2.25 -32.94
N PRO A 301 26.03 1.41 -33.18
CA PRO A 301 25.90 0.11 -32.53
C PRO A 301 27.07 -0.81 -32.88
N GLY A 302 27.65 -1.49 -31.88
CA GLY A 302 28.77 -2.42 -32.10
C GLY A 302 30.14 -1.76 -32.28
N ASP A 303 30.22 -0.42 -32.37
CA ASP A 303 31.47 0.32 -32.52
C ASP A 303 31.99 0.83 -31.17
N ALA A 304 33.00 0.15 -30.63
CA ALA A 304 33.63 0.52 -29.36
C ALA A 304 34.32 1.90 -29.40
N ALA A 305 34.90 2.29 -30.54
CA ALA A 305 35.59 3.57 -30.68
C ALA A 305 34.59 4.73 -30.71
N ALA A 306 33.48 4.57 -31.44
CA ALA A 306 32.37 5.53 -31.44
C ALA A 306 31.77 5.68 -30.04
N LEU A 307 31.47 4.56 -29.36
CA LEU A 307 30.92 4.59 -28.00
C LEU A 307 31.85 5.28 -27.00
N ALA A 308 33.17 5.02 -27.08
CA ALA A 308 34.14 5.69 -26.24
C ALA A 308 34.15 7.21 -26.49
N ALA A 309 34.16 7.63 -27.76
CA ALA A 309 34.17 9.04 -28.14
C ALA A 309 32.93 9.77 -27.66
N THR A 310 31.75 9.17 -27.84
CA THR A 310 30.48 9.71 -27.37
C THR A 310 30.46 9.83 -25.84
N LEU A 311 30.92 8.80 -25.12
CA LEU A 311 30.98 8.84 -23.66
C LEU A 311 31.94 9.92 -23.13
N ARG A 312 33.11 10.09 -23.77
CA ARG A 312 34.03 11.18 -23.42
C ARG A 312 33.41 12.54 -23.69
N SER A 313 32.74 12.72 -24.83
CA SER A 313 32.09 13.98 -25.18
C SER A 313 30.98 14.34 -24.18
N ALA A 314 30.15 13.37 -23.81
CA ALA A 314 29.08 13.56 -22.83
C ALA A 314 29.63 13.98 -21.45
N LEU A 315 30.71 13.35 -21.00
CA LEU A 315 31.29 13.59 -19.68
C LEU A 315 32.26 14.79 -19.62
N ALA A 316 32.63 15.37 -20.76
CA ALA A 316 33.54 16.51 -20.82
C ALA A 316 32.91 17.83 -20.33
N ASP A 317 31.59 17.98 -20.45
CA ASP A 317 30.85 19.17 -20.01
C ASP A 317 29.70 18.78 -19.06
N PRO A 318 29.92 18.86 -17.73
CA PRO A 318 28.90 18.56 -16.74
C PRO A 318 27.64 19.43 -16.84
N VAL A 319 27.74 20.65 -17.39
CA VAL A 319 26.59 21.55 -17.56
C VAL A 319 25.74 21.12 -18.74
N ALA A 320 26.38 20.73 -19.86
CA ALA A 320 25.68 20.09 -20.97
C ALA A 320 25.02 18.77 -20.53
N LEU A 321 25.73 17.97 -19.73
CA LEU A 321 25.23 16.72 -19.14
C LEU A 321 23.95 16.96 -18.32
N ALA A 322 23.98 17.87 -17.35
CA ALA A 322 22.81 18.17 -16.52
C ALA A 322 21.61 18.72 -17.33
N ARG A 323 21.87 19.56 -18.33
CA ARG A 323 20.83 20.10 -19.22
C ARG A 323 20.19 19.02 -20.09
N ALA A 324 20.98 18.07 -20.59
CA ALA A 324 20.44 16.92 -21.33
C ALA A 324 19.53 16.05 -20.46
N GLY A 325 19.89 15.85 -19.18
CA GLY A 325 19.04 15.14 -18.21
C GLY A 325 17.71 15.85 -17.96
N ALA A 326 17.72 17.18 -17.78
CA ALA A 326 16.51 17.98 -17.62
C ALA A 326 15.61 17.93 -18.87
N ALA A 327 16.19 18.10 -20.06
CA ALA A 327 15.47 17.99 -21.33
C ALA A 327 14.91 16.57 -21.56
N GLY A 328 15.66 15.54 -21.14
CA GLY A 328 15.20 14.15 -21.13
C GLY A 328 13.98 13.95 -20.23
N ARG A 329 13.97 14.55 -19.03
CA ARG A 329 12.81 14.50 -18.13
C ARG A 329 11.58 15.18 -18.73
N GLU A 330 11.74 16.38 -19.28
CA GLU A 330 10.64 17.11 -19.93
C GLU A 330 10.04 16.30 -21.08
N ARG A 331 10.89 15.71 -21.93
CA ARG A 331 10.43 14.82 -23.02
C ARG A 331 9.72 13.57 -22.51
N PHE A 332 10.24 12.95 -21.44
CA PHE A 332 9.59 11.81 -20.79
C PHE A 332 8.17 12.18 -20.31
N GLU A 333 8.04 13.29 -19.60
CA GLU A 333 6.75 13.79 -19.12
C GLU A 333 5.78 14.02 -20.29
N ALA A 334 6.26 14.55 -21.41
CA ALA A 334 5.39 14.81 -22.56
C ALA A 334 4.92 13.55 -23.32
N LYS A 335 5.69 12.44 -23.33
CA LYS A 335 5.48 11.36 -24.32
C LYS A 335 5.50 9.92 -23.78
N PHE A 336 6.12 9.66 -22.63
CA PHE A 336 6.52 8.30 -22.23
C PHE A 336 6.00 7.88 -20.84
N ARG A 337 4.97 8.57 -20.34
CA ARG A 337 4.26 8.17 -19.11
C ARG A 337 3.47 6.88 -19.34
N ALA A 338 3.37 6.04 -18.31
CA ALA A 338 2.53 4.84 -18.35
C ALA A 338 1.07 5.15 -18.72
N SER A 339 0.50 6.23 -18.19
CA SER A 339 -0.86 6.69 -18.51
C SER A 339 -1.06 6.96 -20.01
N ALA A 340 -0.11 7.62 -20.67
CA ALA A 340 -0.18 7.92 -22.11
C ALA A 340 -0.14 6.64 -22.98
N MET A 341 0.68 5.65 -22.59
CA MET A 341 0.70 4.33 -23.24
C MET A 341 -0.65 3.61 -23.07
N ALA A 342 -1.23 3.66 -21.87
CA ALA A 342 -2.50 3.01 -21.57
C ALA A 342 -3.69 3.68 -22.27
N GLU A 343 -3.73 5.01 -22.34
CA GLU A 343 -4.73 5.77 -23.10
C GLU A 343 -4.73 5.35 -24.58
N ALA A 344 -3.55 5.35 -25.22
CA ALA A 344 -3.40 4.93 -26.62
C ALA A 344 -3.77 3.45 -26.86
N THR A 345 -3.52 2.58 -25.88
CA THR A 345 -3.90 1.16 -25.94
C THR A 345 -5.42 0.97 -25.73
N ALA A 346 -6.02 1.70 -24.80
CA ALA A 346 -7.46 1.70 -24.55
C ALA A 346 -8.26 2.23 -25.76
N ASP A 347 -7.74 3.25 -26.45
CA ASP A 347 -8.30 3.72 -27.74
C ASP A 347 -8.34 2.58 -28.77
N LEU A 348 -7.28 1.76 -28.85
CA LEU A 348 -7.25 0.61 -29.74
C LEU A 348 -8.25 -0.47 -29.32
N TYR A 349 -8.36 -0.76 -28.02
CA TYR A 349 -9.33 -1.72 -27.49
C TYR A 349 -10.76 -1.35 -27.82
N ARG A 350 -11.16 -0.08 -27.62
CA ARG A 350 -12.52 0.38 -27.93
C ARG A 350 -12.87 0.25 -29.42
N ARG A 351 -11.92 0.55 -30.31
CA ARG A 351 -12.11 0.35 -31.75
C ARG A 351 -12.35 -1.12 -32.12
N LEU A 352 -11.70 -2.05 -31.42
CA LEU A 352 -11.85 -3.48 -31.68
C LEU A 352 -13.11 -4.06 -31.04
N ALA A 353 -13.45 -3.69 -29.81
CA ALA A 353 -14.62 -4.18 -29.07
C ALA A 353 -15.98 -3.71 -29.65
N GLY A 354 -16.01 -2.53 -30.29
CA GLY A 354 -17.21 -1.99 -30.95
C GLY A 354 -17.69 -2.75 -32.19
N SER A 355 -17.04 -3.87 -32.55
CA SER A 355 -17.30 -4.60 -33.80
C SER A 355 -18.18 -5.86 -33.64
N THR A 356 -18.58 -6.27 -32.43
CA THR A 356 -19.13 -7.64 -32.20
C THR A 356 -20.29 -7.80 -31.20
N HIS A 357 -20.88 -6.72 -30.67
CA HIS A 357 -22.05 -6.79 -29.78
C HIS A 357 -23.35 -6.36 -30.48
N ALA A 358 -23.71 -7.02 -31.57
CA ALA A 358 -25.07 -6.96 -32.11
C ALA A 358 -25.62 -8.40 -32.17
N GLU A 359 -26.81 -8.60 -31.59
CA GLU A 359 -27.56 -9.87 -31.47
C GLU A 359 -27.17 -10.68 -30.20
N THR A 360 -27.89 -10.66 -29.08
CA THR A 360 -29.28 -11.14 -28.93
C THR A 360 -29.88 -10.77 -27.56
N GLN A 361 -31.02 -10.06 -27.59
CA GLN A 361 -32.16 -10.02 -26.64
C GLN A 361 -31.94 -9.75 -25.13
N ASP A 362 -32.39 -8.58 -24.64
CA ASP A 362 -33.68 -8.49 -23.94
C ASP A 362 -34.25 -7.05 -23.86
N ALA A 363 -35.58 -6.96 -23.96
CA ALA A 363 -36.49 -5.82 -23.76
C ALA A 363 -35.94 -4.36 -23.77
N HIS A 364 -36.36 -3.59 -24.79
CA HIS A 364 -36.30 -2.12 -24.91
C HIS A 364 -35.99 -1.32 -23.62
N MET A 365 -34.71 -1.21 -23.25
CA MET A 365 -34.25 0.00 -22.56
C MET A 365 -34.04 1.05 -23.63
N LYS A 366 -34.83 2.11 -23.56
CA LYS A 366 -34.67 3.28 -24.44
C LYS A 366 -33.29 3.85 -24.15
N THR A 367 -32.34 3.68 -25.07
CA THR A 367 -31.03 4.33 -24.97
C THR A 367 -31.23 5.84 -24.86
N ILE A 368 -30.73 6.43 -23.78
CA ILE A 368 -30.86 7.87 -23.49
C ILE A 368 -29.79 8.62 -24.27
N ARG A 369 -30.22 9.53 -25.15
CA ARG A 369 -29.30 10.27 -26.02
C ARG A 369 -28.90 11.60 -25.38
N ILE A 370 -27.61 11.78 -25.16
CA ILE A 370 -27.06 12.91 -24.43
C ILE A 370 -26.27 13.83 -25.38
N GLY A 371 -26.51 15.13 -25.25
CA GLY A 371 -25.64 16.17 -25.83
C GLY A 371 -24.76 16.80 -24.75
N PHE A 372 -23.55 17.23 -25.11
CA PHE A 372 -22.64 17.93 -24.20
C PHE A 372 -22.37 19.35 -24.69
N VAL A 373 -22.52 20.33 -23.80
CA VAL A 373 -22.18 21.74 -24.04
C VAL A 373 -21.01 22.13 -23.14
N GLY A 374 -19.89 22.50 -23.73
CA GLY A 374 -18.62 22.70 -23.04
C GLY A 374 -17.91 21.37 -22.78
N VAL A 375 -16.74 21.18 -23.39
CA VAL A 375 -16.01 19.90 -23.39
C VAL A 375 -14.66 20.01 -22.65
N GLY A 376 -14.64 20.86 -21.62
CA GLY A 376 -13.48 21.10 -20.75
C GLY A 376 -13.19 19.95 -19.79
N GLY A 377 -12.29 20.20 -18.83
CA GLY A 377 -11.78 19.15 -17.91
C GLY A 377 -12.88 18.41 -17.14
N ILE A 378 -13.88 19.12 -16.61
CA ILE A 378 -14.98 18.49 -15.85
C ILE A 378 -15.90 17.68 -16.76
N ALA A 379 -16.14 18.13 -18.00
CA ALA A 379 -16.89 17.35 -18.98
C ALA A 379 -16.21 16.02 -19.27
N GLN A 380 -14.88 15.99 -19.34
CA GLN A 380 -14.13 14.73 -19.54
C GLN A 380 -14.33 13.73 -18.40
N ARG A 381 -14.57 14.20 -17.17
CA ARG A 381 -14.87 13.33 -16.03
C ARG A 381 -16.22 12.62 -16.21
N HIS A 382 -17.28 13.36 -16.52
CA HIS A 382 -18.60 12.79 -16.80
C HIS A 382 -18.59 11.90 -18.05
N LEU A 383 -17.93 12.34 -19.12
CA LEU A 383 -17.79 11.56 -20.35
C LEU A 383 -17.08 10.22 -20.08
N GLY A 384 -16.08 10.19 -19.21
CA GLY A 384 -15.41 8.95 -18.81
C GLY A 384 -16.26 8.00 -17.97
N ILE A 385 -17.35 8.47 -17.36
CA ILE A 385 -18.30 7.65 -16.59
C ILE A 385 -19.44 7.18 -17.48
N LEU A 386 -20.04 8.12 -18.23
CA LEU A 386 -21.15 7.85 -19.14
C LEU A 386 -20.75 6.96 -20.32
N GLU A 387 -19.46 6.90 -20.67
CA GLU A 387 -18.93 5.95 -21.67
C GLU A 387 -19.21 4.48 -21.29
N HIS A 388 -19.35 4.18 -19.98
CA HIS A 388 -19.61 2.84 -19.46
C HIS A 388 -21.10 2.56 -19.21
N PHE A 389 -22.01 3.49 -19.55
CA PHE A 389 -23.45 3.26 -19.41
C PHE A 389 -24.00 2.70 -20.72
N ASP A 390 -24.28 1.40 -20.74
CA ASP A 390 -24.81 0.70 -21.93
C ASP A 390 -26.17 1.24 -22.40
N ASP A 391 -26.89 1.93 -21.52
CA ASP A 391 -28.18 2.57 -21.78
C ASP A 391 -28.07 4.06 -22.15
N VAL A 392 -26.87 4.57 -22.40
CA VAL A 392 -26.60 5.97 -22.80
C VAL A 392 -25.89 6.03 -24.14
N ALA A 393 -26.29 6.98 -24.99
CA ALA A 393 -25.58 7.32 -26.23
C ALA A 393 -25.24 8.80 -26.24
N ILE A 394 -23.95 9.15 -26.37
CA ILE A 394 -23.55 10.56 -26.52
C ILE A 394 -23.57 10.90 -28.01
N VAL A 395 -24.42 11.84 -28.42
CA VAL A 395 -24.75 12.05 -29.84
C VAL A 395 -24.38 13.44 -30.36
N GLY A 396 -24.02 14.38 -29.49
CA GLY A 396 -23.61 15.73 -29.88
C GLY A 396 -22.66 16.39 -28.89
N PHE A 397 -21.73 17.19 -29.41
CA PHE A 397 -20.84 18.06 -28.64
C PHE A 397 -20.89 19.49 -29.19
N ALA A 398 -21.08 20.46 -28.31
CA ALA A 398 -20.99 21.88 -28.63
C ALA A 398 -19.89 22.53 -27.79
N ASP A 399 -18.91 23.16 -28.43
CA ASP A 399 -17.89 23.98 -27.76
C ASP A 399 -17.50 25.15 -28.67
N PRO A 400 -17.31 26.37 -28.13
CA PRO A 400 -16.79 27.49 -28.92
C PRO A 400 -15.43 27.19 -29.56
N ASP A 401 -14.64 26.31 -28.94
CA ASP A 401 -13.46 25.72 -29.56
C ASP A 401 -13.86 24.47 -30.33
N ARG A 402 -14.11 24.66 -31.63
CA ARG A 402 -14.52 23.59 -32.55
C ARG A 402 -13.56 22.40 -32.52
N ALA A 403 -12.26 22.61 -32.36
CA ALA A 403 -11.30 21.51 -32.32
C ALA A 403 -11.49 20.63 -31.07
N ARG A 404 -11.87 21.22 -29.92
CA ARG A 404 -12.23 20.45 -28.72
C ARG A 404 -13.52 19.66 -28.91
N ALA A 405 -14.55 20.27 -29.51
CA ALA A 405 -15.80 19.58 -29.81
C ALA A 405 -15.58 18.41 -30.80
N GLU A 406 -14.74 18.59 -31.81
CA GLU A 406 -14.39 17.55 -32.78
C GLU A 406 -13.60 16.41 -32.15
N ALA A 407 -12.63 16.71 -31.30
CA ALA A 407 -11.87 15.69 -30.58
C ALA A 407 -12.78 14.81 -29.71
N ALA A 408 -13.73 15.42 -29.01
CA ALA A 408 -14.72 14.68 -28.22
C ALA A 408 -15.71 13.91 -29.11
N ALA A 409 -16.19 14.51 -30.19
CA ALA A 409 -17.10 13.86 -31.12
C ALA A 409 -16.49 12.59 -31.76
N VAL A 410 -15.20 12.63 -32.10
CA VAL A 410 -14.47 11.46 -32.62
C VAL A 410 -14.43 10.32 -31.60
N ARG A 411 -14.28 10.62 -30.31
CA ARG A 411 -14.25 9.59 -29.24
C ARG A 411 -15.55 8.80 -29.15
N PHE A 412 -16.70 9.43 -29.38
CA PHE A 412 -18.02 8.83 -29.18
C PHE A 412 -18.82 8.57 -30.46
N GLY A 413 -18.23 8.81 -31.63
CA GLY A 413 -18.96 8.72 -32.91
C GLY A 413 -20.10 9.76 -33.03
N ALA A 414 -19.98 10.88 -32.33
CA ALA A 414 -20.99 11.92 -32.24
C ALA A 414 -20.75 13.05 -33.26
N ARG A 415 -21.60 14.08 -33.23
CA ARG A 415 -21.45 15.28 -34.08
C ARG A 415 -20.93 16.46 -33.28
N ALA A 416 -19.97 17.20 -33.86
CA ALA A 416 -19.45 18.43 -33.28
C ALA A 416 -20.18 19.68 -33.82
N PHE A 417 -20.38 20.65 -32.95
CA PHE A 417 -21.05 21.93 -33.21
C PHE A 417 -20.26 23.07 -32.55
N ASP A 418 -20.37 24.26 -33.13
CA ASP A 418 -19.76 25.47 -32.57
C ASP A 418 -20.69 26.15 -31.54
N ASP A 419 -21.96 25.76 -31.55
CA ASP A 419 -23.03 26.38 -30.79
C ASP A 419 -23.99 25.32 -30.20
N ALA A 420 -24.45 25.58 -28.98
CA ALA A 420 -25.32 24.69 -28.22
C ALA A 420 -26.71 24.55 -28.86
N SER A 421 -27.30 25.63 -29.37
CA SER A 421 -28.61 25.58 -30.02
C SER A 421 -28.54 24.79 -31.32
N ALA A 422 -27.48 25.01 -32.12
CA ALA A 422 -27.25 24.25 -33.34
C ALA A 422 -27.12 22.74 -33.10
N MET A 423 -26.47 22.33 -32.00
CA MET A 423 -26.41 20.93 -31.58
C MET A 423 -27.79 20.39 -31.20
N MET A 424 -28.51 21.10 -30.34
CA MET A 424 -29.83 20.66 -29.84
C MET A 424 -30.89 20.62 -30.96
N ASP A 425 -30.75 21.44 -32.01
CA ASP A 425 -31.65 21.42 -33.17
C ASP A 425 -31.32 20.30 -34.16
N ALA A 426 -30.04 19.95 -34.27
CA ALA A 426 -29.57 19.01 -35.28
C ALA A 426 -29.46 17.57 -34.76
N CYS A 427 -29.34 17.37 -33.45
CA CYS A 427 -29.30 16.07 -32.80
C CYS A 427 -30.61 15.80 -32.07
N ASP A 428 -31.08 14.57 -32.14
CA ASP A 428 -32.27 14.15 -31.39
C ASP A 428 -31.80 13.69 -29.99
N LEU A 429 -32.05 14.55 -28.99
CA LEU A 429 -31.52 14.46 -27.62
C LEU A 429 -32.65 14.13 -26.64
N ASP A 430 -32.34 13.31 -25.64
CA ASP A 430 -33.19 13.05 -24.48
C ASP A 430 -32.78 13.91 -23.26
N ALA A 431 -31.50 14.30 -23.16
CA ALA A 431 -31.02 15.28 -22.17
C ALA A 431 -29.69 15.92 -22.60
N VAL A 432 -29.26 16.96 -21.87
CA VAL A 432 -28.01 17.69 -22.14
C VAL A 432 -27.16 17.82 -20.86
N TYR A 433 -25.85 17.63 -20.98
CA TYR A 433 -24.87 18.02 -19.98
C TYR A 433 -24.29 19.39 -20.34
N ILE A 434 -24.35 20.34 -19.42
CA ILE A 434 -23.88 21.72 -19.58
C ILE A 434 -22.69 21.91 -18.63
N CYS A 435 -21.48 21.77 -19.19
CA CYS A 435 -20.20 21.82 -18.51
C CYS A 435 -19.38 23.04 -18.96
N VAL A 436 -20.01 24.21 -18.89
CA VAL A 436 -19.42 25.50 -19.31
C VAL A 436 -18.78 26.23 -18.12
N PRO A 437 -17.82 27.14 -18.33
CA PRO A 437 -17.29 27.96 -17.24
C PRO A 437 -18.35 28.94 -16.69
N PRO A 438 -18.17 29.49 -15.47
CA PRO A 438 -19.17 30.30 -14.76
C PRO A 438 -19.79 31.46 -15.57
N PHE A 439 -18.96 32.15 -16.35
CA PHE A 439 -19.39 33.29 -17.17
C PHE A 439 -20.20 32.92 -18.43
N ALA A 440 -20.26 31.63 -18.77
CA ALA A 440 -20.88 31.13 -20.00
C ALA A 440 -22.25 30.44 -19.77
N HIS A 441 -22.69 30.33 -18.52
CA HIS A 441 -24.06 29.93 -18.19
C HIS A 441 -25.08 31.00 -18.62
N GLY A 442 -26.33 30.60 -18.82
CA GLY A 442 -27.41 31.46 -19.29
C GLY A 442 -28.01 30.94 -20.60
N ALA A 443 -27.27 31.14 -21.69
CA ALA A 443 -27.74 30.80 -23.03
C ALA A 443 -27.91 29.29 -23.27
N PRO A 444 -26.97 28.40 -22.85
CA PRO A 444 -27.14 26.95 -23.01
C PRO A 444 -28.35 26.37 -22.27
N GLU A 445 -28.60 26.84 -21.05
CA GLU A 445 -29.72 26.40 -20.20
C GLU A 445 -31.05 26.87 -20.79
N GLN A 446 -31.14 28.15 -21.17
CA GLN A 446 -32.30 28.68 -21.89
C GLN A 446 -32.55 27.89 -23.19
N ALA A 447 -31.45 27.56 -23.88
CA ALA A 447 -31.29 26.57 -24.94
C ALA A 447 -32.16 25.31 -24.77
N ALA A 448 -31.82 24.58 -23.70
CA ALA A 448 -32.43 23.32 -23.32
C ALA A 448 -33.87 23.50 -22.83
N ILE A 449 -34.13 24.54 -22.03
CA ILE A 449 -35.46 24.84 -21.46
C ILE A 449 -36.46 25.10 -22.58
N GLU A 450 -36.13 25.93 -23.56
CA GLU A 450 -37.01 26.23 -24.70
C GLU A 450 -37.47 24.97 -25.42
N ARG A 451 -36.56 23.99 -25.56
CA ARG A 451 -36.79 22.69 -26.21
C ARG A 451 -37.39 21.63 -25.28
N GLY A 452 -37.54 21.93 -23.99
CA GLY A 452 -38.07 21.01 -23.00
C GLY A 452 -37.14 19.85 -22.68
N LEU A 453 -35.82 20.03 -22.85
CA LEU A 453 -34.81 19.02 -22.57
C LEU A 453 -34.43 19.04 -21.09
N PRO A 454 -34.47 17.90 -20.39
CA PRO A 454 -33.76 17.71 -19.12
C PRO A 454 -32.28 18.05 -19.26
N PHE A 455 -31.66 18.59 -18.21
CA PHE A 455 -30.24 18.88 -18.26
C PHE A 455 -29.51 18.73 -16.93
N PHE A 456 -28.27 18.27 -17.02
CA PHE A 456 -27.28 18.32 -15.96
C PHE A 456 -26.46 19.59 -16.13
N VAL A 457 -26.22 20.34 -15.06
CA VAL A 457 -25.41 21.56 -15.10
C VAL A 457 -24.24 21.43 -14.14
N GLU A 458 -23.05 21.78 -14.59
CA GLU A 458 -21.91 21.90 -13.67
C GLU A 458 -22.00 23.18 -12.84
N LYS A 459 -21.48 23.11 -11.62
CA LYS A 459 -21.43 24.25 -10.71
C LYS A 459 -20.25 25.17 -11.09
N PRO A 460 -20.33 26.47 -10.76
CA PRO A 460 -21.49 27.21 -10.25
C PRO A 460 -22.50 27.55 -11.34
N VAL A 461 -23.78 27.60 -10.99
CA VAL A 461 -24.90 27.73 -11.95
C VAL A 461 -24.96 29.04 -12.74
N SER A 462 -24.27 30.10 -12.31
CA SER A 462 -24.11 31.38 -13.01
C SER A 462 -23.09 32.27 -12.27
N LEU A 463 -22.75 33.44 -12.81
CA LEU A 463 -22.20 34.58 -12.04
C LEU A 463 -23.24 35.68 -11.81
N ASP A 464 -24.25 35.75 -12.67
CA ASP A 464 -25.37 36.66 -12.55
C ASP A 464 -26.53 35.95 -11.85
N LEU A 465 -26.88 36.43 -10.65
CA LEU A 465 -27.98 35.89 -9.87
C LEU A 465 -29.31 36.01 -10.61
N ALA A 466 -29.55 37.09 -11.34
CA ALA A 466 -30.82 37.29 -12.05
C ALA A 466 -31.00 36.22 -13.15
N THR A 467 -29.92 35.89 -13.86
CA THR A 467 -29.89 34.78 -14.83
C THR A 467 -30.18 33.44 -14.17
N ALA A 468 -29.53 33.12 -13.04
CA ALA A 468 -29.78 31.86 -12.34
C ALA A 468 -31.23 31.76 -11.81
N GLU A 469 -31.79 32.87 -11.33
CA GLU A 469 -33.19 32.95 -10.88
C GLU A 469 -34.18 32.77 -12.03
N ALA A 470 -33.91 33.37 -13.19
CA ALA A 470 -34.72 33.21 -14.38
C ALA A 470 -34.71 31.75 -14.88
N ILE A 471 -33.54 31.10 -14.90
CA ILE A 471 -33.40 29.68 -15.25
C ILE A 471 -34.19 28.80 -14.28
N ALA A 472 -34.02 28.99 -12.97
CA ALA A 472 -34.73 28.21 -11.96
C ALA A 472 -36.26 28.36 -12.08
N ALA A 473 -36.75 29.59 -12.32
CA ALA A 473 -38.17 29.84 -12.54
C ALA A 473 -38.70 29.14 -13.80
N ALA A 474 -37.95 29.18 -14.91
CA ALA A 474 -38.35 28.55 -16.15
C ALA A 474 -38.28 27.01 -16.10
N VAL A 475 -37.29 26.44 -15.39
CA VAL A 475 -37.21 25.00 -15.08
C VAL A 475 -38.44 24.56 -14.28
N ALA A 476 -38.80 25.32 -13.25
CA ALA A 476 -39.95 25.02 -12.40
C ALA A 476 -41.29 25.14 -13.16
N GLU A 477 -41.44 26.16 -14.01
CA GLU A 477 -42.63 26.35 -14.86
C GLU A 477 -42.84 25.17 -15.81
N LYS A 478 -41.76 24.64 -16.40
CA LYS A 478 -41.81 23.50 -17.34
C LYS A 478 -41.75 22.13 -16.67
N GLY A 479 -41.45 22.07 -15.37
CA GLY A 479 -41.30 20.81 -14.64
C GLY A 479 -40.15 19.93 -15.15
N LEU A 480 -39.04 20.54 -15.57
CA LEU A 480 -37.90 19.81 -16.14
C LEU A 480 -37.06 19.09 -15.07
N VAL A 481 -36.62 17.88 -15.40
CA VAL A 481 -35.62 17.15 -14.59
C VAL A 481 -34.27 17.85 -14.75
N THR A 482 -33.71 18.28 -13.62
CA THR A 482 -32.38 18.93 -13.57
C THR A 482 -31.55 18.39 -12.43
N ALA A 483 -30.24 18.29 -12.65
CA ALA A 483 -29.25 17.96 -11.64
C ALA A 483 -28.08 18.95 -11.73
N VAL A 484 -27.46 19.25 -10.58
CA VAL A 484 -26.28 20.12 -10.50
C VAL A 484 -25.13 19.37 -9.83
N GLY A 485 -23.91 19.52 -10.38
CA GLY A 485 -22.67 18.79 -10.02
C GLY A 485 -22.11 18.97 -8.60
N TYR A 486 -22.96 18.85 -7.58
CA TYR A 486 -22.58 18.77 -6.17
C TYR A 486 -22.38 17.31 -5.74
N HIS A 487 -21.52 16.60 -6.47
CA HIS A 487 -21.27 15.16 -6.32
C HIS A 487 -20.90 14.73 -4.88
N TRP A 488 -20.35 15.62 -4.04
CA TRP A 488 -20.06 15.29 -2.62
C TRP A 488 -21.31 14.84 -1.85
N ARG A 489 -22.52 15.29 -2.23
CA ARG A 489 -23.78 14.79 -1.64
C ARG A 489 -24.00 13.29 -1.88
N TYR A 490 -23.27 12.66 -2.79
CA TYR A 490 -23.36 11.24 -3.14
C TYR A 490 -22.26 10.38 -2.49
N LEU A 491 -21.45 10.96 -1.60
CA LEU A 491 -20.53 10.21 -0.74
C LEU A 491 -21.30 9.49 0.38
N ASP A 492 -20.99 8.22 0.61
CA ASP A 492 -21.58 7.43 1.71
C ASP A 492 -21.15 7.95 3.09
N THR A 493 -19.96 8.53 3.18
CA THR A 493 -19.47 9.26 4.36
C THR A 493 -20.33 10.47 4.72
N VAL A 494 -20.94 11.14 3.72
CA VAL A 494 -21.87 12.25 3.95
C VAL A 494 -23.19 11.73 4.52
N ASP A 495 -23.70 10.60 4.05
CA ASP A 495 -24.89 9.96 4.63
C ASP A 495 -24.64 9.46 6.07
N GLU A 496 -23.44 8.95 6.35
CA GLU A 496 -23.02 8.60 7.71
C GLU A 496 -23.00 9.84 8.63
N ALA A 497 -22.41 10.96 8.16
CA ALA A 497 -22.41 12.21 8.91
C ALA A 497 -23.84 12.71 9.18
N ARG A 498 -24.75 12.64 8.18
CA ARG A 498 -26.18 12.98 8.36
C ARG A 498 -26.82 12.11 9.44
N ALA A 499 -26.59 10.79 9.42
CA ALA A 499 -27.16 9.86 10.37
C ALA A 499 -26.69 10.14 11.81
N LEU A 500 -25.39 10.45 12.00
CA LEU A 500 -24.83 10.81 13.30
C LEU A 500 -25.40 12.13 13.84
N LEU A 501 -25.64 13.10 12.95
CA LEU A 501 -26.14 14.43 13.31
C LEU A 501 -27.67 14.48 13.52
N ALA A 502 -28.44 13.53 12.97
CA ALA A 502 -29.89 13.51 13.09
C ALA A 502 -30.38 13.44 14.56
N GLY A 503 -29.67 12.71 15.42
CA GLY A 503 -29.96 12.60 16.86
C GLY A 503 -29.14 13.54 17.75
N ASN A 504 -28.16 14.24 17.18
CA ASN A 504 -27.23 15.11 17.91
C ASN A 504 -26.87 16.31 17.01
N PRO A 505 -27.74 17.34 16.96
CA PRO A 505 -27.62 18.40 15.98
C PRO A 505 -26.32 19.20 16.19
N PRO A 506 -25.67 19.61 15.09
CA PRO A 506 -24.44 20.39 15.15
C PRO A 506 -24.66 21.71 15.89
N GLN A 507 -23.58 22.24 16.48
CA GLN A 507 -23.54 23.52 17.19
C GLN A 507 -22.50 24.48 16.57
N LEU A 508 -21.43 23.92 16.01
CA LEU A 508 -20.34 24.65 15.38
C LEU A 508 -19.86 23.90 14.14
N LEU A 509 -19.53 24.64 13.08
CA LEU A 509 -18.93 24.10 11.86
C LEU A 509 -17.73 24.95 11.42
N SER A 510 -16.64 24.32 11.00
CA SER A 510 -15.48 25.01 10.42
C SER A 510 -15.06 24.32 9.14
N GLY A 511 -14.95 25.04 8.03
CA GLY A 511 -14.55 24.46 6.74
C GLY A 511 -13.35 25.17 6.13
N TYR A 512 -12.60 24.41 5.34
CA TYR A 512 -11.36 24.89 4.73
C TYR A 512 -11.27 24.44 3.27
N TRP A 513 -10.90 25.34 2.37
CA TRP A 513 -10.48 25.03 1.00
C TRP A 513 -9.10 25.64 0.77
N LEU A 514 -8.05 24.87 1.04
CA LEU A 514 -6.67 25.35 1.05
C LEU A 514 -5.89 24.71 -0.10
N ASP A 515 -5.68 25.49 -1.16
CA ASP A 515 -5.25 24.97 -2.45
C ASP A 515 -4.31 25.93 -3.20
N SER A 516 -3.93 25.53 -4.41
CA SER A 516 -3.22 26.30 -5.43
C SER A 516 -4.18 27.17 -6.27
N THR A 517 -3.62 28.10 -7.05
CA THR A 517 -4.38 28.89 -8.04
C THR A 517 -4.64 28.01 -9.26
N PRO A 518 -5.91 27.80 -9.66
CA PRO A 518 -6.24 27.01 -10.84
C PRO A 518 -5.55 27.52 -12.11
N PRO A 519 -5.02 26.63 -12.97
CA PRO A 519 -4.33 27.00 -14.20
C PRO A 519 -5.14 27.79 -15.25
N PRO A 520 -6.47 27.57 -15.44
CA PRO A 520 -7.21 28.26 -16.50
C PRO A 520 -7.23 29.78 -16.30
N GLN A 521 -6.80 30.54 -17.31
CA GLN A 521 -6.70 32.01 -17.21
C GLN A 521 -8.04 32.71 -16.92
N TRP A 522 -9.16 32.14 -17.37
CA TRP A 522 -10.48 32.70 -17.05
C TRP A 522 -10.78 32.61 -15.55
N TRP A 523 -10.16 31.69 -14.82
CA TRP A 523 -10.34 31.56 -13.38
C TRP A 523 -9.73 32.74 -12.62
N TRP A 524 -8.61 33.27 -13.13
CA TRP A 524 -7.85 34.35 -12.51
C TRP A 524 -8.62 35.68 -12.45
N ARG A 525 -9.71 35.76 -13.22
CA ARG A 525 -10.56 36.94 -13.38
C ARG A 525 -11.88 36.78 -12.62
N GLU A 526 -12.13 37.65 -11.65
CA GLU A 526 -13.30 37.65 -10.77
C GLU A 526 -14.61 37.82 -11.56
N ASP A 527 -14.61 38.67 -12.60
CA ASP A 527 -15.75 38.84 -13.51
C ASP A 527 -16.04 37.61 -14.39
N ARG A 528 -15.15 36.61 -14.38
CA ARG A 528 -15.29 35.36 -15.13
C ARG A 528 -15.42 34.10 -14.27
N SER A 529 -14.94 34.12 -13.03
CA SER A 529 -14.99 32.96 -12.13
C SER A 529 -15.83 33.18 -10.88
N GLY A 530 -16.05 34.43 -10.47
CA GLY A 530 -16.58 34.76 -9.14
C GLY A 530 -15.59 34.49 -8.00
N GLY A 531 -14.36 34.09 -8.31
CA GLY A 531 -13.32 33.74 -7.35
C GLY A 531 -13.52 32.38 -6.67
N GLN A 532 -12.57 32.04 -5.79
CA GLN A 532 -12.50 30.72 -5.16
C GLN A 532 -13.75 30.35 -4.34
N MET A 533 -14.42 31.34 -3.74
CA MET A 533 -15.63 31.09 -2.94
C MET A 533 -16.81 30.62 -3.79
N VAL A 534 -16.96 31.17 -5.00
CA VAL A 534 -18.08 30.87 -5.90
C VAL A 534 -17.81 29.61 -6.71
N GLU A 535 -16.58 29.40 -7.17
CA GLU A 535 -16.26 28.30 -8.09
C GLU A 535 -15.83 27.03 -7.36
N GLN A 536 -14.91 27.11 -6.40
CA GLN A 536 -14.34 25.93 -5.73
C GLN A 536 -15.02 25.64 -4.38
N ALA A 537 -14.93 26.58 -3.44
CA ALA A 537 -15.42 26.41 -2.07
C ALA A 537 -16.95 26.35 -1.95
N THR A 538 -17.67 26.54 -3.07
CA THR A 538 -19.11 26.30 -3.16
C THR A 538 -19.50 24.88 -2.76
N HIS A 539 -18.64 23.88 -2.94
CA HIS A 539 -18.86 22.53 -2.38
C HIS A 539 -18.97 22.51 -0.85
N LEU A 540 -18.19 23.34 -0.15
CA LEU A 540 -18.27 23.44 1.32
C LEU A 540 -19.51 24.19 1.76
N LEU A 541 -19.89 25.25 1.03
CA LEU A 541 -21.15 25.97 1.26
C LEU A 541 -22.34 25.04 1.05
N ASP A 542 -22.32 24.24 -0.01
CA ASP A 542 -23.33 23.26 -0.32
C ASP A 542 -23.43 22.16 0.74
N LEU A 543 -22.29 21.55 1.11
CA LEU A 543 -22.26 20.47 2.08
C LEU A 543 -22.65 20.97 3.48
N ALA A 544 -22.21 22.17 3.87
CA ALA A 544 -22.64 22.80 5.11
C ALA A 544 -24.15 23.05 5.11
N ARG A 545 -24.70 23.56 3.99
CA ARG A 545 -26.15 23.66 3.82
C ARG A 545 -26.80 22.29 3.96
N PHE A 546 -26.34 21.29 3.22
CA PHE A 546 -26.93 19.95 3.16
C PHE A 546 -26.98 19.25 4.52
N LEU A 547 -25.97 19.43 5.36
CA LEU A 547 -25.86 18.82 6.70
C LEU A 547 -26.55 19.62 7.81
N VAL A 548 -26.55 20.95 7.74
CA VAL A 548 -26.94 21.83 8.87
C VAL A 548 -28.26 22.58 8.64
N GLY A 549 -28.62 22.85 7.39
CA GLY A 549 -29.81 23.62 7.00
C GLY A 549 -29.47 24.91 6.27
N ASP A 550 -30.40 25.86 6.23
CA ASP A 550 -30.21 27.13 5.49
C ASP A 550 -29.47 28.19 6.30
N VAL A 551 -28.66 28.98 5.60
CA VAL A 551 -27.95 30.14 6.15
C VAL A 551 -28.83 31.37 6.02
N VAL A 552 -28.98 32.13 7.10
CA VAL A 552 -29.81 33.35 7.16
C VAL A 552 -28.99 34.62 7.20
N GLN A 553 -27.74 34.56 7.66
CA GLN A 553 -26.82 35.70 7.69
C GLN A 553 -25.41 35.28 7.36
N VAL A 554 -24.69 36.13 6.64
CA VAL A 554 -23.29 35.93 6.30
C VAL A 554 -22.48 37.21 6.51
N TYR A 555 -21.25 37.04 6.99
CA TYR A 555 -20.25 38.08 7.06
C TYR A 555 -18.93 37.60 6.43
N GLY A 556 -18.53 38.20 5.31
CA GLY A 556 -17.34 37.84 4.54
C GLY A 556 -16.20 38.84 4.71
N ARG A 557 -14.96 38.36 4.54
CA ARG A 557 -13.76 39.18 4.34
C ARG A 557 -12.86 38.52 3.30
N ALA A 558 -12.27 39.36 2.46
CA ALA A 558 -11.36 38.96 1.40
C ALA A 558 -10.04 39.73 1.50
N ALA A 559 -8.94 39.12 1.05
CA ALA A 559 -7.67 39.81 0.84
C ALA A 559 -6.98 39.31 -0.43
N HIS A 560 -6.20 40.22 -1.02
CA HIS A 560 -5.47 40.02 -2.26
C HIS A 560 -3.97 39.98 -2.00
N LYS A 561 -3.27 39.21 -2.84
CA LYS A 561 -1.82 39.12 -2.85
C LYS A 561 -1.34 39.12 -4.29
N ASP A 562 -0.43 40.04 -4.62
CA ASP A 562 0.19 40.07 -5.95
C ASP A 562 0.99 38.77 -6.20
N ARG A 563 0.76 38.18 -7.37
CA ARG A 563 1.43 36.94 -7.81
C ARG A 563 1.97 37.10 -9.23
N PRO A 564 3.27 37.42 -9.40
CA PRO A 564 3.87 37.67 -10.72
C PRO A 564 3.74 36.50 -11.71
N GLU A 565 3.64 35.28 -11.20
CA GLU A 565 3.45 34.07 -11.99
C GLU A 565 2.03 33.90 -12.58
N PHE A 566 1.05 34.69 -12.12
CA PHE A 566 -0.33 34.73 -12.62
C PHE A 566 -0.67 36.15 -13.09
N PRO A 567 -0.31 36.51 -14.34
CA PRO A 567 -0.60 37.84 -14.87
C PRO A 567 -2.12 38.06 -14.91
N ASP A 568 -2.56 39.26 -14.54
CA ASP A 568 -3.97 39.67 -14.51
C ASP A 568 -4.87 38.94 -13.49
N LEU A 569 -4.28 38.36 -12.43
CA LEU A 569 -5.01 37.82 -11.28
C LEU A 569 -5.68 38.94 -10.46
N ASP A 570 -7.02 39.01 -10.48
CA ASP A 570 -7.81 39.98 -9.70
C ASP A 570 -8.75 39.31 -8.66
N VAL A 571 -8.88 37.99 -8.69
CA VAL A 571 -9.63 37.24 -7.67
C VAL A 571 -8.99 37.34 -6.28
N PRO A 572 -9.80 37.37 -5.20
CA PRO A 572 -9.28 37.27 -3.84
C PRO A 572 -8.44 36.01 -3.62
N THR A 573 -7.21 36.18 -3.15
CA THR A 573 -6.30 35.04 -2.85
C THR A 573 -6.61 34.34 -1.53
N THR A 574 -7.35 35.01 -0.66
CA THR A 574 -7.85 34.49 0.61
C THR A 574 -9.24 35.07 0.88
N THR A 575 -10.19 34.20 1.25
CA THR A 575 -11.54 34.61 1.66
C THR A 575 -11.96 33.84 2.89
N THR A 576 -12.52 34.53 3.88
CA THR A 576 -13.14 33.93 5.06
C THR A 576 -14.59 34.39 5.19
N ALA A 577 -15.47 33.53 5.69
CA ALA A 577 -16.88 33.82 5.87
C ALA A 577 -17.41 33.23 7.18
N SER A 578 -18.06 34.07 7.98
CA SER A 578 -18.86 33.63 9.13
C SER A 578 -20.31 33.48 8.69
N LEU A 579 -20.92 32.31 8.96
CA LEU A 579 -22.29 31.98 8.58
C LEU A 579 -23.14 31.76 9.84
N THR A 580 -24.38 32.24 9.81
CA THR A 580 -25.41 31.93 10.80
C THR A 580 -26.53 31.15 10.14
N PHE A 581 -26.80 29.94 10.61
CA PHE A 581 -27.87 29.08 10.12
C PHE A 581 -29.20 29.41 10.79
N ALA A 582 -30.32 29.12 10.11
CA ALA A 582 -31.67 29.26 10.66
C ALA A 582 -31.88 28.43 11.94
N SER A 583 -31.14 27.33 12.07
CA SER A 583 -31.10 26.46 13.26
C SER A 583 -30.36 27.07 14.47
N GLY A 584 -29.67 28.20 14.28
CA GLY A 584 -28.82 28.84 15.29
C GLY A 584 -27.37 28.35 15.29
N VAL A 585 -27.01 27.39 14.43
CA VAL A 585 -25.63 26.95 14.24
C VAL A 585 -24.80 28.08 13.66
N VAL A 586 -23.58 28.22 14.15
CA VAL A 586 -22.59 29.17 13.62
C VAL A 586 -21.48 28.43 12.92
N ALA A 587 -21.01 28.98 11.80
CA ALA A 587 -19.92 28.40 11.06
C ALA A 587 -18.88 29.42 10.60
N ASN A 588 -17.66 28.94 10.38
CA ASN A 588 -16.62 29.68 9.68
C ASN A 588 -16.09 28.88 8.49
N LEU A 589 -15.99 29.51 7.33
CA LEU A 589 -15.35 28.92 6.15
C LEU A 589 -14.16 29.76 5.75
N ALA A 590 -13.03 29.13 5.48
CA ALA A 590 -11.82 29.78 4.99
C ALA A 590 -11.35 29.15 3.69
N SER A 591 -10.88 29.97 2.76
CA SER A 591 -10.36 29.53 1.47
C SER A 591 -9.09 30.29 1.11
N THR A 592 -8.12 29.60 0.50
CA THR A 592 -6.97 30.22 -0.15
C THR A 592 -6.52 29.44 -1.39
N CYS A 593 -5.98 30.16 -2.37
CA CYS A 593 -5.37 29.61 -3.58
C CYS A 593 -3.83 29.82 -3.60
N LEU A 594 -3.21 30.13 -2.46
CA LEU A 594 -1.80 30.54 -2.39
C LEU A 594 -0.77 29.40 -2.41
N LEU A 595 -1.16 28.16 -2.12
CA LEU A 595 -0.22 27.16 -1.62
C LEU A 595 0.66 26.54 -2.71
N GLY A 596 0.19 26.45 -3.96
CA GLY A 596 0.94 25.76 -5.03
C GLY A 596 0.93 24.23 -4.93
N TRP A 597 0.20 23.68 -3.95
CA TRP A 597 -0.19 22.27 -3.83
C TRP A 597 -1.57 22.20 -3.16
N ASN A 598 -2.26 21.06 -3.32
CA ASN A 598 -3.53 20.81 -2.66
C ASN A 598 -3.24 20.43 -1.20
N HIS A 599 -3.66 21.24 -0.23
CA HIS A 599 -3.30 21.02 1.17
C HIS A 599 -4.41 20.33 1.97
N ARG A 600 -5.59 20.94 2.02
CA ARG A 600 -6.71 20.43 2.81
C ARG A 600 -8.03 20.99 2.32
N VAL A 601 -9.01 20.10 2.13
CA VAL A 601 -10.38 20.46 1.81
C VAL A 601 -11.34 19.65 2.68
N GLY A 602 -12.33 20.30 3.30
CA GLY A 602 -13.34 19.59 4.08
C GLY A 602 -14.03 20.42 5.16
N LEU A 603 -14.89 19.75 5.94
CA LEU A 603 -15.66 20.31 7.04
C LEU A 603 -15.32 19.64 8.37
N HIS A 604 -15.21 20.45 9.42
CA HIS A 604 -15.16 20.03 10.82
C HIS A 604 -16.48 20.41 11.47
N ILE A 605 -17.19 19.45 12.02
CA ILE A 605 -18.54 19.60 12.54
C ILE A 605 -18.54 19.16 13.99
N PHE A 606 -19.05 20.00 14.87
CA PHE A 606 -19.05 19.77 16.32
C PHE A 606 -20.48 19.76 16.84
N ALA A 607 -20.85 18.68 17.51
CA ALA A 607 -22.08 18.50 18.28
C ALA A 607 -21.75 18.08 19.72
N ASP A 608 -22.73 17.86 20.59
CA ASP A 608 -22.45 17.48 21.98
C ASP A 608 -21.67 16.16 22.04
N LYS A 609 -20.43 16.20 22.54
CA LYS A 609 -19.51 15.03 22.64
C LYS A 609 -19.22 14.32 21.31
N LEU A 610 -19.34 15.02 20.18
CA LEU A 610 -19.12 14.49 18.85
C LEU A 610 -18.37 15.51 18.00
N ALA A 611 -17.24 15.10 17.42
CA ALA A 611 -16.54 15.83 16.38
C ALA A 611 -16.43 14.98 15.12
N ILE A 612 -16.86 15.53 13.99
CA ILE A 612 -16.77 14.90 12.68
C ILE A 612 -15.82 15.74 11.81
N GLU A 613 -14.86 15.10 11.17
CA GLU A 613 -14.09 15.69 10.07
C GLU A 613 -14.45 14.95 8.80
N LEU A 614 -14.89 15.68 7.79
CA LEU A 614 -15.45 15.15 6.55
C LEU A 614 -14.73 15.80 5.38
N THR A 615 -14.08 15.00 4.54
CA THR A 615 -13.39 15.43 3.32
C THR A 615 -14.10 14.86 2.09
N ASP A 616 -13.52 15.07 0.91
CA ASP A 616 -13.92 14.43 -0.35
C ASP A 616 -13.62 12.93 -0.43
N HIS A 617 -12.87 12.40 0.54
CA HIS A 617 -12.41 11.01 0.52
C HIS A 617 -12.66 10.26 1.83
N ASP A 618 -12.77 10.96 2.97
CA ASP A 618 -12.76 10.31 4.28
C ASP A 618 -13.77 10.95 5.26
N ILE A 619 -14.18 10.15 6.24
CA ILE A 619 -14.81 10.61 7.48
C ILE A 619 -13.99 10.19 8.69
N MET A 620 -13.82 11.11 9.63
CA MET A 620 -13.27 10.86 10.95
C MET A 620 -14.30 11.22 12.00
N VAL A 621 -14.55 10.31 12.95
CA VAL A 621 -15.55 10.47 14.00
C VAL A 621 -14.91 10.32 15.37
N ASP A 622 -14.80 11.42 16.11
CA ASP A 622 -14.22 11.45 17.45
C ASP A 622 -15.29 11.74 18.51
N VAL A 623 -15.39 10.83 19.48
CA VAL A 623 -16.27 10.89 20.65
C VAL A 623 -15.49 10.96 21.97
N GLY A 624 -14.24 11.45 21.91
CA GLY A 624 -13.29 11.52 23.03
C GLY A 624 -12.56 10.21 23.31
N ARG A 625 -12.47 9.32 22.31
CA ARG A 625 -11.91 7.94 22.45
C ARG A 625 -10.91 7.56 21.35
N GLY A 626 -10.51 8.53 20.52
CA GLY A 626 -9.62 8.34 19.38
C GLY A 626 -10.21 8.91 18.10
N ARG A 627 -9.40 8.98 17.04
CA ARG A 627 -9.76 9.58 15.75
C ARG A 627 -9.76 8.51 14.64
N PRO A 628 -10.69 7.53 14.66
CA PRO A 628 -10.82 6.56 13.58
C PRO A 628 -11.17 7.27 12.28
N VAL A 629 -10.51 6.89 11.19
CA VAL A 629 -10.73 7.42 9.84
C VAL A 629 -11.23 6.29 8.95
N ARG A 630 -12.26 6.56 8.16
CA ARG A 630 -12.84 5.65 7.19
C ARG A 630 -12.91 6.34 5.82
N GLY A 631 -12.41 5.66 4.79
CA GLY A 631 -12.54 6.11 3.40
C GLY A 631 -13.96 5.93 2.86
N ALA A 632 -14.35 6.81 1.94
CA ALA A 632 -15.60 6.75 1.21
C ALA A 632 -15.58 5.58 0.21
N ASP A 633 -16.73 4.92 0.09
CA ASP A 633 -16.91 3.79 -0.81
C ASP A 633 -17.56 4.25 -2.12
N GLY A 634 -17.02 3.78 -3.25
CA GLY A 634 -17.56 4.02 -4.59
C GLY A 634 -17.32 5.43 -5.14
N ASP A 635 -17.65 5.63 -6.41
CA ASP A 635 -17.46 6.91 -7.09
C ASP A 635 -18.72 7.80 -6.95
N PRO A 636 -18.62 8.97 -6.28
CA PRO A 636 -19.77 9.86 -6.10
C PRO A 636 -20.28 10.47 -7.41
N VAL A 637 -19.39 10.69 -8.40
CA VAL A 637 -19.78 11.24 -9.71
C VAL A 637 -20.54 10.19 -10.52
N TRP A 638 -20.14 8.92 -10.41
CA TRP A 638 -20.89 7.80 -11.03
C TRP A 638 -22.33 7.73 -10.50
N ARG A 639 -22.51 7.87 -9.18
CA ARG A 639 -23.85 7.83 -8.56
C ARG A 639 -24.69 9.01 -9.00
N GLU A 640 -24.09 10.19 -9.05
CA GLU A 640 -24.74 11.41 -9.51
C GLU A 640 -25.20 11.30 -10.96
N ASP A 641 -24.32 10.85 -11.86
CA ASP A 641 -24.64 10.62 -13.27
C ASP A 641 -25.71 9.54 -13.44
N ARG A 642 -25.62 8.43 -12.70
CA ARG A 642 -26.61 7.34 -12.76
C ARG A 642 -27.99 7.81 -12.33
N ASP A 643 -28.08 8.55 -11.23
CA ASP A 643 -29.36 9.06 -10.71
C ASP A 643 -29.96 10.12 -11.65
N PHE A 644 -29.14 10.91 -12.37
CA PHE A 644 -29.63 11.81 -13.41
C PHE A 644 -30.17 11.06 -14.63
N ILE A 645 -29.42 10.09 -15.18
CA ILE A 645 -29.85 9.31 -16.36
C ILE A 645 -31.12 8.51 -16.04
N ASP A 646 -31.22 7.92 -14.85
CA ASP A 646 -32.42 7.20 -14.41
C ASP A 646 -33.65 8.12 -14.38
N ALA A 647 -33.50 9.34 -13.85
CA ALA A 647 -34.59 10.31 -13.81
C ALA A 647 -35.02 10.74 -15.23
N VAL A 648 -34.08 10.89 -16.17
CA VAL A 648 -34.37 11.17 -17.60
C VAL A 648 -35.05 9.98 -18.28
N ALA A 649 -34.68 8.75 -17.93
CA ALA A 649 -35.29 7.53 -18.42
C ALA A 649 -36.72 7.30 -17.87
N GLY A 650 -37.18 8.14 -16.94
CA GLY A 650 -38.49 8.02 -16.31
C GLY A 650 -38.54 7.01 -15.15
N LEU A 651 -37.38 6.62 -14.62
CA LEU A 651 -37.26 5.83 -13.39
C LEU A 651 -37.42 6.75 -12.16
N GLU A 652 -37.30 6.18 -10.96
CA GLU A 652 -37.36 6.93 -9.71
C GLU A 652 -36.33 8.08 -9.69
N ASN A 653 -36.79 9.32 -9.51
CA ASN A 653 -35.92 10.47 -9.41
C ASN A 653 -35.24 10.51 -8.03
N ARG A 654 -33.93 10.26 -8.01
CA ARG A 654 -33.09 10.23 -6.80
C ARG A 654 -32.08 11.38 -6.74
N ILE A 655 -32.23 12.37 -7.63
CA ILE A 655 -31.33 13.52 -7.73
C ILE A 655 -31.26 14.25 -6.39
N ARG A 656 -30.05 14.38 -5.85
CA ARG A 656 -29.80 14.98 -4.54
C ARG A 656 -29.62 16.50 -4.58
N CYS A 657 -29.39 17.09 -5.75
CA CYS A 657 -29.30 18.54 -5.93
C CYS A 657 -29.94 18.99 -7.25
N PRO A 658 -31.25 19.30 -7.26
CA PRO A 658 -31.89 19.93 -8.41
C PRO A 658 -31.49 21.42 -8.52
N TYR A 659 -31.74 22.03 -9.67
CA TYR A 659 -31.32 23.42 -9.96
C TYR A 659 -31.78 24.44 -8.91
N ALA A 660 -33.02 24.30 -8.41
CA ALA A 660 -33.57 25.20 -7.40
C ALA A 660 -32.79 25.17 -6.07
N ASP A 661 -32.30 24.00 -5.66
CA ASP A 661 -31.52 23.88 -4.42
C ASP A 661 -30.08 24.37 -4.61
N ALA A 662 -29.49 24.11 -5.78
CA ALA A 662 -28.19 24.66 -6.18
C ALA A 662 -28.22 26.20 -6.23
N LEU A 663 -29.31 26.81 -6.71
CA LEU A 663 -29.50 28.27 -6.73
C LEU A 663 -29.40 28.86 -5.32
N ALA A 664 -29.93 28.19 -4.31
CA ALA A 664 -29.84 28.69 -2.94
C ALA A 664 -28.41 28.59 -2.37
N THR A 665 -27.63 27.58 -2.77
CA THR A 665 -26.20 27.50 -2.44
C THR A 665 -25.46 28.62 -3.15
N HIS A 666 -25.83 28.89 -4.40
CA HIS A 666 -25.24 29.95 -5.19
C HIS A 666 -25.55 31.35 -4.64
N ARG A 667 -26.79 31.62 -4.19
CA ARG A 667 -27.15 32.84 -3.46
C ARG A 667 -26.26 33.04 -2.23
N LEU A 668 -26.00 31.97 -1.49
CA LEU A 668 -25.10 32.02 -0.34
C LEU A 668 -23.67 32.37 -0.76
N ALA A 669 -23.13 31.73 -1.81
CA ALA A 669 -21.80 32.05 -2.31
C ALA A 669 -21.67 33.51 -2.76
N LEU A 670 -22.65 34.03 -3.50
CA LEU A 670 -22.68 35.44 -3.91
C LEU A 670 -22.87 36.39 -2.72
N ALA A 671 -23.64 36.01 -1.71
CA ALA A 671 -23.78 36.80 -0.49
C ALA A 671 -22.47 36.87 0.33
N VAL A 672 -21.64 35.81 0.32
CA VAL A 672 -20.28 35.85 0.90
C VAL A 672 -19.44 36.90 0.15
N VAL A 673 -19.45 36.85 -1.19
CA VAL A 673 -18.69 37.79 -2.04
C VAL A 673 -19.16 39.23 -1.82
N GLU A 674 -20.47 39.46 -1.82
CA GLU A 674 -21.05 40.79 -1.58
C GLU A 674 -20.74 41.32 -0.18
N SER A 675 -20.80 40.47 0.83
CA SER A 675 -20.42 40.82 2.20
C SER A 675 -18.92 41.14 2.31
N ALA A 676 -18.06 40.36 1.65
CA ALA A 676 -16.62 40.63 1.62
C ALA A 676 -16.29 41.95 0.91
N ARG A 677 -17.03 42.29 -0.16
CA ARG A 677 -16.88 43.53 -0.94
C ARG A 677 -17.36 44.77 -0.20
N THR A 678 -18.54 44.69 0.44
CA THR A 678 -19.15 45.82 1.17
C THR A 678 -18.62 45.98 2.59
N GLY A 679 -18.14 44.89 3.20
CA GLY A 679 -17.81 44.83 4.61
C GLY A 679 -19.03 44.84 5.53
N GLU A 680 -20.24 44.64 5.00
CA GLU A 680 -21.50 44.61 5.72
C GLU A 680 -22.06 43.17 5.84
N VAL A 681 -22.91 42.93 6.83
CA VAL A 681 -23.62 41.64 6.98
C VAL A 681 -24.71 41.55 5.93
N VAL A 682 -24.75 40.45 5.18
CA VAL A 682 -25.81 40.18 4.20
C VAL A 682 -26.81 39.21 4.83
N SER A 683 -28.10 39.58 4.82
CA SER A 683 -29.20 38.70 5.23
C SER A 683 -29.74 37.96 4.01
N LEU A 684 -29.88 36.64 4.12
CA LEU A 684 -30.47 35.78 3.09
C LEU A 684 -31.94 35.50 3.45
N PRO A 685 -32.85 35.51 2.45
CA PRO A 685 -34.23 35.12 2.69
C PRO A 685 -34.28 33.62 3.07
N PRO A 686 -35.20 33.21 3.98
CA PRO A 686 -35.44 31.80 4.22
C PRO A 686 -35.97 31.15 2.94
N ASP A 687 -35.40 30.00 2.58
CA ASP A 687 -35.81 29.26 1.39
C ASP A 687 -37.27 28.79 1.54
N ALA A 688 -38.07 28.98 0.49
CA ALA A 688 -39.51 28.71 0.54
C ALA A 688 -39.86 27.22 0.29
N ALA A 689 -38.91 26.41 -0.16
CA ALA A 689 -39.12 25.01 -0.51
C ALA A 689 -38.64 24.07 0.61
N PRO A 690 -39.49 23.16 1.11
CA PRO A 690 -39.06 22.14 2.07
C PRO A 690 -38.07 21.19 1.40
N ARG A 691 -36.91 20.96 2.04
CA ARG A 691 -35.95 19.96 1.57
C ARG A 691 -36.51 18.56 1.80
N VAL A 692 -36.42 17.74 0.76
CA VAL A 692 -36.78 16.33 0.83
C VAL A 692 -35.55 15.56 1.32
N ASP A 693 -35.73 14.64 2.26
CA ASP A 693 -34.64 13.75 2.66
C ASP A 693 -34.20 12.91 1.46
N PRO A 694 -32.89 12.83 1.18
CA PRO A 694 -32.39 12.13 0.02
C PRO A 694 -32.72 10.64 0.11
N ALA A 695 -33.04 10.02 -1.03
CA ALA A 695 -33.12 8.56 -1.11
C ALA A 695 -31.77 7.93 -0.73
N PRO A 696 -31.74 6.72 -0.12
CA PRO A 696 -30.49 6.02 0.18
C PRO A 696 -29.57 5.93 -1.04
N LEU A 697 -28.25 5.94 -0.87
CA LEU A 697 -27.36 5.77 -2.01
C LEU A 697 -27.57 4.41 -2.69
N ARG A 698 -27.49 4.40 -4.02
CA ARG A 698 -27.30 3.16 -4.76
C ARG A 698 -25.82 2.79 -4.65
N PHE A 699 -25.58 1.65 -4.02
CA PHE A 699 -24.28 1.01 -4.07
C PHE A 699 -24.15 0.32 -5.44
N LEU A 700 -22.99 0.46 -6.08
CA LEU A 700 -22.60 -0.48 -7.15
C LEU A 700 -22.89 -1.90 -6.62
N PRO A 701 -23.56 -2.77 -7.38
CA PRO A 701 -23.65 -4.17 -7.02
C PRO A 701 -22.22 -4.69 -6.83
N ARG A 702 -21.78 -4.82 -5.58
CA ARG A 702 -20.55 -5.55 -5.28
C ARG A 702 -20.82 -6.99 -5.71
N PRO A 703 -19.91 -7.62 -6.47
CA PRO A 703 -19.93 -9.07 -6.52
C PRO A 703 -19.81 -9.59 -5.08
N GLU A 704 -20.70 -10.50 -4.69
CA GLU A 704 -20.53 -11.33 -3.49
C GLU A 704 -19.17 -12.06 -3.55
N PRO A 705 -18.52 -12.34 -2.40
CA PRO A 705 -17.08 -12.50 -2.31
C PRO A 705 -16.58 -13.79 -2.98
N GLY A 706 -15.91 -13.63 -4.12
CA GLY A 706 -15.30 -14.71 -4.89
C GLY A 706 -13.81 -14.45 -5.12
N GLN A 707 -12.97 -15.16 -4.36
CA GLN A 707 -11.50 -15.18 -4.38
C GLN A 707 -10.77 -13.87 -4.09
N LEU A 708 -9.89 -13.95 -3.09
CA LEU A 708 -8.99 -12.87 -2.72
C LEU A 708 -8.12 -12.43 -3.91
N PRO A 709 -7.80 -11.13 -4.03
CA PRO A 709 -6.86 -10.62 -5.02
C PRO A 709 -5.60 -11.48 -4.99
N PRO A 710 -5.08 -11.98 -6.11
CA PRO A 710 -4.15 -13.09 -5.95
C PRO A 710 -2.84 -12.62 -5.31
N GLY A 711 -2.12 -13.55 -4.68
CA GLY A 711 -1.11 -13.20 -3.69
C GLY A 711 -1.68 -12.69 -2.36
N HIS A 712 -2.95 -12.29 -2.26
CA HIS A 712 -3.62 -12.10 -0.98
C HIS A 712 -4.14 -13.43 -0.45
N ARG A 713 -4.16 -13.56 0.88
CA ARG A 713 -4.69 -14.73 1.57
C ARG A 713 -5.52 -14.27 2.75
N HIS A 714 -6.40 -15.13 3.19
CA HIS A 714 -7.08 -14.88 4.42
C HIS A 714 -6.23 -15.39 5.58
N VAL A 715 -5.90 -14.51 6.52
CA VAL A 715 -5.27 -14.89 7.79
C VAL A 715 -6.36 -15.00 8.85
N ARG A 716 -6.44 -16.19 9.48
CA ARG A 716 -7.29 -16.41 10.66
C ARG A 716 -6.49 -16.05 11.90
N SER A 717 -7.10 -15.34 12.84
CA SER A 717 -6.47 -14.93 14.10
C SER A 717 -7.35 -15.32 15.28
N LEU A 718 -6.71 -15.80 16.35
CA LEU A 718 -7.35 -16.09 17.64
C LEU A 718 -7.23 -14.87 18.55
N GLY A 719 -8.38 -14.33 18.93
CA GLY A 719 -8.50 -13.20 19.85
C GLY A 719 -9.35 -13.53 21.07
N ILE A 720 -9.48 -12.55 21.96
CA ILE A 720 -10.37 -12.61 23.13
C ILE A 720 -11.43 -11.53 22.97
N GLU A 721 -12.69 -11.93 22.81
CA GLU A 721 -13.79 -11.02 22.54
C GLU A 721 -14.21 -10.27 23.80
N ARG A 722 -14.25 -10.98 24.93
CA ARG A 722 -14.55 -10.48 26.27
C ARG A 722 -14.02 -11.49 27.31
N PRO A 723 -14.03 -11.19 28.62
CA PRO A 723 -13.57 -12.13 29.63
C PRO A 723 -14.21 -13.51 29.51
N GLY A 724 -13.38 -14.56 29.47
CA GLY A 724 -13.82 -15.95 29.33
C GLY A 724 -14.29 -16.36 27.93
N GLU A 725 -14.26 -15.47 26.93
CA GLU A 725 -14.69 -15.77 25.57
C GLU A 725 -13.60 -15.44 24.54
N ALA A 726 -13.13 -16.48 23.87
CA ALA A 726 -12.19 -16.39 22.77
C ALA A 726 -12.96 -16.56 21.45
N TYR A 727 -12.43 -15.97 20.38
CA TYR A 727 -13.06 -15.99 19.07
C TYR A 727 -12.01 -16.05 17.95
N HIS A 728 -12.43 -16.53 16.79
CA HIS A 728 -11.68 -16.39 15.56
C HIS A 728 -12.26 -15.26 14.72
N PHE A 729 -11.38 -14.50 14.08
CA PHE A 729 -11.75 -13.63 12.97
C PHE A 729 -10.74 -13.79 11.85
N GLN A 730 -11.12 -13.28 10.68
CA GLN A 730 -10.36 -13.42 9.47
C GLN A 730 -10.17 -12.04 8.85
N TYR A 731 -8.97 -11.79 8.34
CA TYR A 731 -8.68 -10.57 7.59
C TYR A 731 -7.82 -10.91 6.37
N GLU A 732 -7.87 -10.03 5.38
CA GLU A 732 -7.10 -10.17 4.17
C GLU A 732 -5.66 -9.71 4.40
N GLU A 733 -4.70 -10.54 4.01
CA GLU A 733 -3.28 -10.23 4.02
C GLU A 733 -2.73 -10.33 2.60
N GLY A 734 -2.25 -9.21 2.08
CA GLY A 734 -1.58 -9.14 0.78
C GLY A 734 -0.29 -9.94 0.69
N PRO A 735 0.30 -10.04 -0.51
CA PRO A 735 1.60 -10.68 -0.66
C PRO A 735 2.68 -9.87 0.08
N PRO A 736 3.79 -10.50 0.51
CA PRO A 736 4.87 -9.80 1.21
C PRO A 736 5.38 -8.63 0.37
N GLY A 737 5.89 -7.54 0.93
CA GLY A 737 6.59 -6.46 0.21
C GLY A 737 8.06 -6.78 -0.08
N GLU A 738 8.79 -5.89 -0.76
CA GLU A 738 10.25 -5.97 -0.83
C GLU A 738 10.86 -5.91 0.58
N GLY A 739 11.85 -6.76 0.86
CA GLY A 739 12.43 -6.89 2.20
C GLY A 739 11.58 -7.65 3.21
N GLN A 740 10.41 -8.19 2.85
CA GLN A 740 9.51 -8.91 3.76
C GLN A 740 9.50 -10.43 3.52
N VAL A 741 9.06 -11.18 4.53
CA VAL A 741 8.97 -12.65 4.54
C VAL A 741 7.54 -13.06 4.89
N ARG A 742 6.91 -13.84 4.03
CA ARG A 742 5.60 -14.44 4.27
C ARG A 742 5.75 -15.77 4.99
N LEU A 743 4.97 -15.92 6.06
CA LEU A 743 5.04 -17.01 7.01
C LEU A 743 3.72 -17.78 7.04
N ASP A 744 3.77 -19.10 6.89
CA ASP A 744 2.67 -20.03 7.18
C ASP A 744 2.90 -20.58 8.59
N THR A 745 2.04 -20.21 9.53
CA THR A 745 2.20 -20.66 10.92
C THR A 745 1.99 -22.16 10.99
N LEU A 746 2.89 -22.88 11.65
CA LEU A 746 2.78 -24.31 11.94
C LEU A 746 2.28 -24.53 13.37
N TYR A 747 2.86 -23.78 14.31
CA TYR A 747 2.57 -23.90 15.73
C TYR A 747 2.54 -22.52 16.38
N SER A 748 1.65 -22.35 17.35
CA SER A 748 1.67 -21.19 18.22
C SER A 748 1.46 -21.62 19.67
N GLY A 749 2.40 -21.28 20.54
CA GLY A 749 2.32 -21.59 21.97
C GLY A 749 1.42 -20.59 22.70
N PHE A 750 0.58 -21.07 23.61
CA PHE A 750 -0.24 -20.20 24.49
C PHE A 750 0.44 -19.94 25.84
N SER A 751 0.54 -18.66 26.25
CA SER A 751 1.16 -18.28 27.51
C SER A 751 0.18 -18.22 28.68
N ALA A 752 0.34 -19.15 29.61
CA ALA A 752 -0.38 -19.13 30.88
C ALA A 752 -0.04 -17.90 31.75
N GLY A 753 1.16 -17.34 31.61
CA GLY A 753 1.66 -16.24 32.45
C GLY A 753 1.20 -14.85 31.99
N THR A 754 0.84 -14.70 30.71
CA THR A 754 0.45 -13.41 30.14
C THR A 754 -0.92 -13.47 29.50
N GLU A 755 -1.14 -14.40 28.57
CA GLU A 755 -2.33 -14.40 27.73
C GLU A 755 -3.57 -14.88 28.48
N LEU A 756 -3.41 -15.90 29.33
CA LEU A 756 -4.47 -16.36 30.23
C LEU A 756 -4.95 -15.26 31.20
N THR A 757 -4.10 -14.28 31.51
CA THR A 757 -4.47 -13.15 32.39
C THR A 757 -5.39 -12.16 31.67
N PHE A 758 -5.24 -11.98 30.35
CA PHE A 758 -6.22 -11.24 29.55
C PHE A 758 -7.55 -11.97 29.50
N PHE A 759 -7.51 -13.29 29.26
CA PHE A 759 -8.72 -14.13 29.21
C PHE A 759 -9.49 -14.13 30.54
N LYS A 760 -8.78 -14.09 31.68
CA LYS A 760 -9.37 -14.00 33.03
C LYS A 760 -9.71 -12.58 33.48
N ASN A 761 -9.46 -11.55 32.66
CA ASN A 761 -9.65 -10.13 32.99
C ASN A 761 -8.81 -9.62 34.18
N THR A 762 -7.66 -10.23 34.43
CA THR A 762 -6.77 -9.90 35.55
C THR A 762 -5.48 -9.22 35.10
N ASN A 763 -5.27 -9.05 33.80
CA ASN A 763 -4.09 -8.37 33.27
C ASN A 763 -4.08 -6.86 33.64
N PRO A 764 -2.97 -6.30 34.15
CA PRO A 764 -2.87 -4.88 34.50
C PRO A 764 -3.23 -3.92 33.36
N TYR A 765 -2.96 -4.28 32.10
CA TYR A 765 -3.28 -3.45 30.93
C TYR A 765 -4.78 -3.23 30.72
N LEU A 766 -5.64 -4.07 31.30
CA LEU A 766 -7.11 -3.90 31.27
C LEU A 766 -7.62 -2.90 32.31
N HIS A 767 -6.76 -2.49 33.24
CA HIS A 767 -7.11 -1.61 34.37
C HIS A 767 -6.20 -0.37 34.49
N SER A 768 -5.13 -0.32 33.69
CA SER A 768 -4.10 0.72 33.71
C SER A 768 -3.38 0.81 32.37
N ARG A 769 -2.84 1.99 32.06
CA ARG A 769 -2.16 2.29 30.79
C ARG A 769 -0.69 2.47 31.07
N TRP A 770 0.16 1.83 30.28
CA TRP A 770 1.59 2.07 30.34
C TRP A 770 1.95 3.37 29.60
N ASP A 771 2.54 4.33 30.30
CA ASP A 771 3.17 5.51 29.69
C ASP A 771 4.61 5.16 29.30
N GLY A 772 4.84 4.91 28.01
CA GLY A 772 6.15 4.53 27.50
C GLY A 772 7.22 5.62 27.62
N GLY A 773 6.84 6.91 27.61
CA GLY A 773 7.78 8.02 27.73
C GLY A 773 8.28 8.20 29.17
N ARG A 774 7.42 7.93 30.15
CA ARG A 774 7.76 8.02 31.58
C ARG A 774 8.17 6.69 32.20
N GLY A 775 7.79 5.57 31.58
CA GLY A 775 8.02 4.22 32.08
C GLY A 775 7.21 3.88 33.33
N VAL A 776 5.94 4.30 33.41
CA VAL A 776 5.05 4.07 34.56
C VAL A 776 3.65 3.64 34.12
N PHE A 777 2.93 2.90 34.97
CA PHE A 777 1.50 2.66 34.81
C PHE A 777 0.68 3.84 35.34
N VAL A 778 -0.33 4.26 34.58
CA VAL A 778 -1.34 5.24 34.97
C VAL A 778 -2.62 4.47 35.35
N PRO A 779 -3.00 4.46 36.65
CA PRO A 779 -4.19 3.75 37.10
C PRO A 779 -5.49 4.36 36.57
N GLY A 780 -6.51 3.53 36.34
CA GLY A 780 -7.85 3.98 35.96
C GLY A 780 -8.03 4.34 34.47
N GLU A 781 -6.95 4.33 33.71
CA GLU A 781 -6.96 4.44 32.24
C GLU A 781 -6.57 3.07 31.68
N PRO A 782 -7.47 2.23 31.16
CA PRO A 782 -7.05 0.95 30.56
C PRO A 782 -6.15 1.19 29.35
N GLY A 783 -5.02 0.48 29.26
CA GLY A 783 -4.13 0.52 28.10
C GLY A 783 -4.57 -0.42 26.97
N GLN A 784 -5.42 -1.40 27.27
CA GLN A 784 -6.05 -2.29 26.31
C GLN A 784 -7.53 -2.50 26.67
N HIS A 785 -8.33 -2.78 25.65
CA HIS A 785 -9.77 -3.01 25.77
C HIS A 785 -10.17 -4.23 24.96
N PHE A 786 -11.22 -4.91 25.41
CA PHE A 786 -11.89 -5.92 24.61
C PHE A 786 -12.66 -5.28 23.43
N PRO A 787 -12.71 -5.92 22.25
CA PRO A 787 -12.06 -7.19 21.90
C PRO A 787 -10.53 -7.04 21.70
N LEU A 788 -9.78 -8.09 22.02
CA LEU A 788 -8.32 -8.20 21.84
C LEU A 788 -8.01 -9.09 20.63
N PRO A 789 -7.82 -8.52 19.42
CA PRO A 789 -7.73 -9.30 18.18
C PRO A 789 -6.37 -9.98 17.96
N PHE A 790 -5.29 -9.48 18.57
CA PHE A 790 -3.93 -9.96 18.33
C PHE A 790 -3.22 -10.21 19.66
N LEU A 791 -3.16 -11.48 20.07
CA LEU A 791 -2.43 -11.97 21.25
C LEU A 791 -1.54 -13.15 20.84
N GLY A 792 -0.37 -13.26 21.44
CA GLY A 792 0.59 -14.34 21.18
C GLY A 792 2.00 -13.82 20.93
N TYR A 793 2.99 -14.63 21.28
CA TYR A 793 4.41 -14.31 21.10
C TYR A 793 5.29 -15.58 20.99
N MET A 794 4.70 -16.70 20.59
CA MET A 794 5.35 -18.01 20.57
C MET A 794 5.06 -18.73 19.26
N GLU A 795 5.25 -18.02 18.14
CA GLU A 795 4.87 -18.50 16.82
C GLU A 795 6.05 -19.18 16.12
N VAL A 796 5.77 -20.31 15.48
CA VAL A 796 6.67 -21.01 14.58
C VAL A 796 6.00 -21.12 13.24
N ALA A 797 6.72 -20.73 12.19
CA ALA A 797 6.21 -20.74 10.84
C ALA A 797 7.20 -21.34 9.86
N ARG A 798 6.64 -21.85 8.77
CA ARG A 798 7.36 -22.09 7.53
C ARG A 798 7.39 -20.79 6.74
N VAL A 799 8.55 -20.45 6.21
CA VAL A 799 8.68 -19.39 5.21
C VAL A 799 7.99 -19.87 3.94
N ALA A 800 6.84 -19.28 3.63
CA ALA A 800 6.06 -19.58 2.43
C ALA A 800 6.69 -18.90 1.20
N GLU A 801 6.99 -17.61 1.36
CA GLU A 801 7.62 -16.76 0.37
C GLU A 801 8.59 -15.83 1.10
N SER A 802 9.76 -15.57 0.52
CA SER A 802 10.70 -14.60 1.08
C SER A 802 11.13 -13.61 0.01
N ARG A 803 11.11 -12.32 0.35
CA ARG A 803 11.73 -11.21 -0.39
C ARG A 803 12.72 -10.45 0.47
N ALA A 804 13.11 -11.04 1.59
CA ALA A 804 14.18 -10.57 2.42
C ALA A 804 15.41 -11.47 2.22
N ALA A 805 16.59 -10.86 2.20
CA ALA A 805 17.83 -11.64 2.23
C ALA A 805 17.94 -12.41 3.55
N GLY A 806 18.43 -13.65 3.49
CA GLY A 806 18.73 -14.46 4.69
C GLY A 806 17.63 -15.44 5.13
N PHE A 807 16.46 -15.45 4.47
CA PHE A 807 15.39 -16.43 4.72
C PHE A 807 14.95 -17.08 3.42
N ARG A 808 14.81 -18.41 3.39
CA ARG A 808 14.48 -19.17 2.17
C ARG A 808 13.10 -19.81 2.28
N PRO A 809 12.32 -19.89 1.18
CA PRO A 809 11.10 -20.70 1.16
C PRO A 809 11.35 -22.12 1.67
N GLY A 810 10.46 -22.60 2.53
CA GLY A 810 10.54 -23.89 3.22
C GLY A 810 11.31 -23.88 4.55
N GLU A 811 12.09 -22.83 4.83
CA GLU A 811 12.79 -22.67 6.11
C GLU A 811 11.81 -22.51 7.26
N ILE A 812 12.14 -23.07 8.43
CA ILE A 812 11.33 -22.91 9.64
C ILE A 812 11.92 -21.79 10.49
N VAL A 813 11.08 -20.85 10.91
CA VAL A 813 11.47 -19.71 11.73
C VAL A 813 10.58 -19.60 12.96
N ALA A 814 11.14 -19.11 14.06
CA ALA A 814 10.38 -18.67 15.23
C ALA A 814 10.31 -17.13 15.26
N SER A 815 9.15 -16.61 15.65
CA SER A 815 8.87 -15.16 15.71
C SER A 815 7.76 -14.85 16.74
N THR A 816 7.39 -13.57 16.84
CA THR A 816 6.41 -13.04 17.79
C THR A 816 5.40 -12.15 17.07
N TYR A 817 4.31 -12.73 16.55
CA TYR A 817 3.36 -12.00 15.69
C TYR A 817 1.88 -12.28 15.98
N ALA A 818 1.59 -12.91 17.12
CA ALA A 818 0.28 -13.35 17.59
C ALA A 818 -0.22 -14.68 16.98
N HIS A 819 -1.22 -15.28 17.63
CA HIS A 819 -1.92 -16.50 17.27
C HIS A 819 -2.66 -16.36 15.92
N LYS A 820 -1.91 -16.39 14.82
CA LYS A 820 -2.40 -16.23 13.45
C LYS A 820 -2.07 -17.46 12.61
N SER A 821 -2.90 -17.79 11.64
CA SER A 821 -2.62 -18.87 10.67
C SER A 821 -1.50 -18.51 9.69
N GLY A 822 -1.20 -17.23 9.52
CA GLY A 822 -0.08 -16.75 8.72
C GLY A 822 0.27 -15.31 9.06
N HIS A 823 1.45 -14.87 8.65
CA HIS A 823 1.91 -13.50 8.84
C HIS A 823 2.91 -13.06 7.77
N THR A 824 2.83 -11.82 7.30
CA THR A 824 3.92 -11.16 6.57
C THR A 824 4.76 -10.37 7.57
N ALA A 825 6.00 -10.81 7.77
CA ALA A 825 6.94 -10.17 8.67
C ALA A 825 8.00 -9.36 7.90
N ASP A 826 8.47 -8.28 8.49
CA ASP A 826 9.62 -7.51 8.02
C ASP A 826 10.83 -7.81 8.91
N PRO A 827 11.84 -8.58 8.47
CA PRO A 827 12.99 -8.93 9.31
C PRO A 827 13.84 -7.75 9.79
N PHE A 828 13.62 -6.53 9.28
CA PHE A 828 14.23 -5.32 9.81
C PHE A 828 13.56 -4.86 11.12
N HIS A 829 12.25 -5.10 11.27
CA HIS A 829 11.46 -4.71 12.43
C HIS A 829 11.10 -5.89 13.33
N ASP A 830 10.85 -7.05 12.74
CA ASP A 830 10.42 -8.28 13.39
C ASP A 830 11.59 -9.22 13.69
N LEU A 831 11.50 -9.91 14.83
CA LEU A 831 12.48 -10.91 15.21
C LEU A 831 12.18 -12.23 14.49
N LEU A 832 12.91 -12.51 13.40
CA LEU A 832 12.90 -13.83 12.75
C LEU A 832 14.17 -14.59 13.11
N VAL A 833 14.00 -15.76 13.73
CA VAL A 833 15.08 -16.67 14.11
C VAL A 833 14.90 -18.00 13.39
N SER A 834 15.84 -18.35 12.52
CA SER A 834 15.87 -19.63 11.81
C SER A 834 16.08 -20.80 12.76
N LEU A 835 15.25 -21.84 12.60
CA LEU A 835 15.40 -23.10 13.31
C LEU A 835 16.27 -24.08 12.50
N PRO A 836 17.30 -24.69 13.12
CA PRO A 836 18.01 -25.81 12.53
C PRO A 836 17.07 -26.99 12.25
N ALA A 837 17.25 -27.65 11.10
CA ALA A 837 16.43 -28.80 10.69
C ALA A 837 16.49 -30.01 11.65
N THR A 838 17.47 -30.05 12.55
CA THR A 838 17.62 -31.08 13.59
C THR A 838 16.71 -30.87 14.81
N ILE A 839 16.08 -29.69 14.93
CA ILE A 839 15.16 -29.38 16.02
C ILE A 839 13.73 -29.58 15.55
N ASP A 840 12.92 -30.27 16.34
CA ASP A 840 11.48 -30.40 16.08
C ASP A 840 10.83 -29.00 16.00
N PRO A 841 10.11 -28.65 14.92
CA PRO A 841 9.48 -27.34 14.76
C PRO A 841 8.59 -26.94 15.94
N MET A 842 7.92 -27.88 16.61
CA MET A 842 7.05 -27.58 17.74
C MET A 842 7.83 -26.98 18.92
N LEU A 843 9.10 -27.34 19.11
CA LEU A 843 9.96 -26.76 20.13
C LEU A 843 10.31 -25.29 19.85
N GLY A 844 10.12 -24.83 18.61
CA GLY A 844 10.40 -23.46 18.18
C GLY A 844 9.58 -22.40 18.92
N ILE A 845 8.44 -22.77 19.50
CA ILE A 845 7.58 -21.85 20.27
C ILE A 845 8.35 -21.20 21.44
N TYR A 846 9.45 -21.82 21.89
CA TYR A 846 10.29 -21.29 22.95
C TYR A 846 11.40 -20.34 22.47
N VAL A 847 11.72 -20.31 21.17
CA VAL A 847 12.96 -19.69 20.66
C VAL A 847 12.90 -18.16 20.65
N ALA A 848 11.78 -17.57 20.22
CA ALA A 848 11.72 -16.13 19.99
C ALA A 848 11.57 -15.31 21.29
N GLN A 849 10.91 -15.87 22.32
CA GLN A 849 10.59 -15.12 23.54
C GLN A 849 10.76 -15.91 24.86
N MET A 850 10.13 -17.08 25.03
CA MET A 850 10.12 -17.78 26.32
C MET A 850 11.50 -18.27 26.80
N GLY A 851 12.25 -18.95 25.94
CA GLY A 851 13.63 -19.36 26.20
C GLY A 851 14.54 -18.17 26.47
N PRO A 852 14.50 -17.12 25.64
CA PRO A 852 15.21 -15.87 25.93
C PRO A 852 14.89 -15.22 27.28
N ILE A 853 13.66 -15.33 27.81
CA ILE A 853 13.31 -14.87 29.17
C ILE A 853 14.08 -15.68 30.22
N ALA A 854 14.05 -17.01 30.12
CA ALA A 854 14.76 -17.89 31.05
C ALA A 854 16.29 -17.70 30.97
N ALA A 855 16.83 -17.61 29.75
CA ALA A 855 18.24 -17.31 29.52
C ALA A 855 18.63 -15.95 30.12
N ASN A 856 17.81 -14.90 29.91
CA ASN A 856 18.08 -13.59 30.50
C ASN A 856 18.06 -13.64 32.04
N GLY A 857 17.27 -14.53 32.64
CA GLY A 857 17.33 -14.80 34.08
C GLY A 857 18.75 -15.17 34.54
N LEU A 858 19.36 -16.16 33.88
CA LEU A 858 20.75 -16.56 34.17
C LEU A 858 21.73 -15.43 33.88
N LEU A 859 21.53 -14.67 32.80
CA LEU A 859 22.37 -13.51 32.48
C LEU A 859 22.35 -12.45 33.60
N HIS A 860 21.20 -12.24 34.26
CA HIS A 860 21.12 -11.37 35.43
C HIS A 860 21.88 -11.94 36.64
N ALA A 861 21.86 -13.25 36.86
CA ALA A 861 22.69 -13.88 37.89
C ALA A 861 24.19 -13.76 37.55
N ASP A 862 24.56 -13.88 36.28
CA ASP A 862 25.93 -13.69 35.81
C ASP A 862 26.42 -12.27 36.05
N ALA A 863 25.61 -11.28 35.68
CA ALA A 863 25.93 -9.87 35.84
C ALA A 863 26.05 -9.43 37.30
N GLU A 864 25.33 -10.06 38.24
CA GLU A 864 25.41 -9.72 39.66
C GLU A 864 26.82 -10.01 40.24
N LEU A 865 27.51 -11.04 39.75
CA LEU A 865 28.86 -11.38 40.22
C LEU A 865 29.97 -10.88 39.29
N ALA A 866 29.78 -10.95 37.98
CA ALA A 866 30.81 -10.61 37.00
C ALA A 866 30.74 -9.15 36.52
N GLY A 867 29.64 -8.44 36.84
CA GLY A 867 29.37 -7.11 36.29
C GLY A 867 29.27 -7.15 34.76
N PRO A 868 29.91 -6.22 34.03
CA PRO A 868 29.87 -6.20 32.58
C PRO A 868 30.74 -7.29 31.90
N ARG A 869 31.45 -8.13 32.67
CA ARG A 869 32.38 -9.13 32.12
C ARG A 869 31.75 -10.52 32.07
N VAL A 870 30.55 -10.62 31.49
CA VAL A 870 29.88 -11.91 31.30
C VAL A 870 30.37 -12.54 29.99
N GLU A 871 31.16 -13.60 30.11
CA GLU A 871 31.77 -14.28 28.95
C GLU A 871 30.88 -15.41 28.41
N ARG A 872 30.18 -16.12 29.29
CA ARG A 872 29.28 -17.22 28.93
C ARG A 872 28.04 -17.24 29.81
N LEU A 873 26.93 -17.72 29.25
CA LEU A 873 25.67 -17.85 29.97
C LEU A 873 25.78 -18.90 31.09
N GLY A 874 25.31 -18.54 32.28
CA GLY A 874 25.30 -19.37 33.47
C GLY A 874 26.66 -19.58 34.12
N GLN A 875 27.66 -18.72 33.84
CA GLN A 875 28.98 -18.81 34.48
C GLN A 875 28.92 -18.70 36.00
N SER A 876 27.98 -17.91 36.53
CA SER A 876 27.81 -17.66 37.96
C SER A 876 27.04 -18.77 38.69
N VAL A 877 26.33 -19.63 37.96
CA VAL A 877 25.61 -20.78 38.54
C VAL A 877 26.38 -22.10 38.40
N ALA A 878 27.40 -22.14 37.54
CA ALA A 878 28.24 -23.32 37.34
C ALA A 878 28.91 -23.77 38.66
N GLY A 879 28.76 -25.05 38.99
CA GLY A 879 29.30 -25.66 40.21
C GLY A 879 28.59 -25.26 41.50
N ARG A 880 27.42 -24.61 41.42
CA ARG A 880 26.65 -24.14 42.58
C ARG A 880 25.26 -24.75 42.63
N PRO A 881 24.66 -24.89 43.81
CA PRO A 881 23.26 -25.27 43.91
C PRO A 881 22.37 -24.12 43.43
N VAL A 882 21.31 -24.48 42.70
CA VAL A 882 20.32 -23.55 42.15
C VAL A 882 18.93 -23.92 42.66
N LEU A 883 18.22 -22.93 43.20
CA LEU A 883 16.80 -23.05 43.52
C LEU A 883 15.97 -22.27 42.49
N VAL A 884 14.98 -22.95 41.92
CA VAL A 884 13.93 -22.32 41.10
C VAL A 884 12.59 -22.46 41.82
N ILE A 885 11.88 -21.36 42.05
CA ILE A 885 10.53 -21.34 42.60
C ILE A 885 9.52 -21.08 41.47
N GLY A 886 8.59 -22.00 41.31
CA GLY A 886 7.63 -22.09 40.22
C GLY A 886 8.07 -23.12 39.17
N GLY A 887 7.34 -24.23 39.09
CA GLY A 887 7.53 -25.32 38.13
C GLY A 887 6.72 -25.14 36.86
N GLY A 888 6.51 -23.90 36.41
CA GLY A 888 5.91 -23.58 35.12
C GLY A 888 6.96 -23.59 33.99
N VAL A 889 6.54 -23.27 32.77
CA VAL A 889 7.40 -23.29 31.57
C VAL A 889 8.70 -22.50 31.76
N VAL A 890 8.62 -21.23 32.20
CA VAL A 890 9.80 -20.37 32.42
C VAL A 890 10.72 -20.96 33.50
N GLY A 891 10.16 -21.47 34.60
CA GLY A 891 10.94 -22.09 35.68
C GLY A 891 11.67 -23.36 35.23
N LEU A 892 11.00 -24.23 34.49
CA LEU A 892 11.59 -25.45 33.95
C LEU A 892 12.67 -25.15 32.90
N LEU A 893 12.46 -24.18 32.00
CA LEU A 893 13.50 -23.73 31.08
C LEU A 893 14.72 -23.14 31.83
N THR A 894 14.48 -22.38 32.90
CA THR A 894 15.54 -21.82 33.75
C THR A 894 16.36 -22.93 34.42
N ALA A 895 15.69 -23.96 34.97
CA ALA A 895 16.34 -25.13 35.54
C ALA A 895 17.16 -25.90 34.49
N LEU A 896 16.62 -26.08 33.28
CA LEU A 896 17.31 -26.73 32.16
C LEU A 896 18.56 -25.96 31.72
N PHE A 897 18.49 -24.62 31.64
CA PHE A 897 19.69 -23.82 31.36
C PHE A 897 20.72 -23.90 32.50
N ALA A 898 20.29 -23.86 33.76
CA ALA A 898 21.20 -24.02 34.90
C ALA A 898 21.90 -25.39 34.88
N ALA A 899 21.18 -26.44 34.49
CA ALA A 899 21.74 -27.77 34.27
C ALA A 899 22.79 -27.77 33.15
N LYS A 900 22.48 -27.18 31.99
CA LYS A 900 23.42 -27.04 30.86
C LYS A 900 24.66 -26.22 31.26
N ALA A 901 24.51 -25.22 32.12
CA ALA A 901 25.62 -24.41 32.64
C ALA A 901 26.48 -25.13 33.71
N GLY A 902 26.04 -26.29 34.19
CA GLY A 902 26.78 -27.14 35.14
C GLY A 902 26.49 -26.83 36.61
N ALA A 903 25.28 -26.42 36.97
CA ALA A 903 24.86 -26.33 38.38
C ALA A 903 25.05 -27.67 39.12
N SER A 904 25.50 -27.62 40.38
CA SER A 904 25.86 -28.82 41.16
C SER A 904 24.64 -29.55 41.72
N GLU A 905 23.56 -28.83 41.97
CA GLU A 905 22.27 -29.34 42.41
C GLU A 905 21.18 -28.40 41.88
N ILE A 906 20.03 -28.97 41.47
CA ILE A 906 18.90 -28.19 40.97
C ILE A 906 17.65 -28.64 41.72
N VAL A 907 17.12 -27.73 42.53
CA VAL A 907 15.84 -27.89 43.21
C VAL A 907 14.82 -27.00 42.52
N VAL A 908 13.70 -27.57 42.10
CA VAL A 908 12.56 -26.81 41.57
C VAL A 908 11.38 -27.00 42.51
N ALA A 909 10.87 -25.88 43.04
CA ALA A 909 9.78 -25.86 43.99
C ALA A 909 8.46 -25.46 43.32
N ASP A 910 7.41 -26.25 43.50
CA ASP A 910 6.05 -25.89 43.06
C ASP A 910 5.01 -26.50 44.01
N PRO A 911 3.94 -25.79 44.38
CA PRO A 911 2.88 -26.36 45.22
C PRO A 911 2.09 -27.49 44.54
N SER A 912 2.00 -27.52 43.20
CA SER A 912 1.25 -28.54 42.46
C SER A 912 2.00 -29.87 42.43
N SER A 913 1.35 -30.93 42.91
CA SER A 913 1.88 -32.30 42.82
C SER A 913 2.05 -32.75 41.36
N PHE A 914 1.15 -32.34 40.46
CA PHE A 914 1.28 -32.60 39.02
C PHE A 914 2.57 -32.02 38.45
N ARG A 915 2.87 -30.74 38.75
CA ARG A 915 4.10 -30.08 38.28
C ARG A 915 5.36 -30.68 38.93
N ARG A 916 5.30 -31.04 40.20
CA ARG A 916 6.39 -31.78 40.87
C ARG A 916 6.70 -33.10 40.19
N GLY A 917 5.69 -33.87 39.77
CA GLY A 917 5.91 -35.08 38.98
C GLY A 917 6.62 -34.82 37.63
N ARG A 918 6.32 -33.69 36.97
CA ARG A 918 7.02 -33.28 35.74
C ARG A 918 8.45 -32.83 35.99
N ILE A 919 8.71 -32.15 37.12
CA ILE A 919 10.04 -31.75 37.57
C ILE A 919 10.92 -33.00 37.77
N GLU A 920 10.40 -34.01 38.47
CA GLU A 920 11.11 -35.28 38.71
C GLU A 920 11.41 -36.02 37.40
N ALA A 921 10.44 -36.05 36.48
CA ALA A 921 10.62 -36.67 35.16
C ALA A 921 11.73 -35.99 34.33
N LEU A 922 11.95 -34.69 34.50
CA LEU A 922 13.06 -33.96 33.88
C LEU A 922 14.42 -34.18 34.55
N GLY A 923 14.45 -34.96 35.65
CA GLY A 923 15.65 -35.34 36.39
C GLY A 923 16.05 -34.35 37.49
N PHE A 924 15.14 -33.48 37.93
CA PHE A 924 15.40 -32.49 38.99
C PHE A 924 14.76 -32.87 40.32
N THR A 925 15.30 -32.34 41.41
CA THR A 925 14.71 -32.51 42.74
C THR A 925 13.46 -31.63 42.85
N ALA A 926 12.29 -32.25 43.02
CA ALA A 926 11.02 -31.54 43.21
C ALA A 926 10.68 -31.40 44.70
N MET A 927 10.29 -30.20 45.11
CA MET A 927 9.86 -29.93 46.48
C MET A 927 8.65 -28.98 46.49
N ASP A 928 7.94 -28.89 47.61
CA ASP A 928 7.11 -27.71 47.86
C ASP A 928 7.98 -26.51 48.28
N GLU A 929 7.39 -25.30 48.27
CA GLU A 929 8.15 -24.07 48.54
C GLU A 929 8.73 -24.04 49.97
N ASP A 930 8.04 -24.63 50.95
CA ASP A 930 8.51 -24.66 52.35
C ASP A 930 9.65 -25.64 52.55
N GLN A 931 9.55 -26.83 51.95
CA GLN A 931 10.62 -27.82 51.91
C GLN A 931 11.86 -27.24 51.24
N ALA A 932 11.70 -26.52 50.13
CA ALA A 932 12.80 -26.02 49.32
C ALA A 932 13.65 -24.97 50.05
N TRP A 933 13.05 -23.95 50.69
CA TRP A 933 13.84 -22.95 51.41
C TRP A 933 14.48 -23.55 52.68
N ASN A 934 13.80 -24.49 53.35
CA ASN A 934 14.36 -25.23 54.48
C ASN A 934 15.57 -26.07 54.05
N HIS A 935 15.45 -26.79 52.92
CA HIS A 935 16.53 -27.57 52.34
C HIS A 935 17.73 -26.68 52.05
N ALA A 936 17.54 -25.57 51.31
CA ALA A 936 18.60 -24.63 51.00
C ALA A 936 19.32 -24.13 52.27
N LYS A 937 18.58 -23.79 53.33
CA LYS A 937 19.16 -23.34 54.61
C LYS A 937 19.83 -24.46 55.42
N ALA A 938 19.39 -25.70 55.25
CA ALA A 938 19.90 -26.84 55.99
C ALA A 938 21.12 -27.49 55.33
N THR A 939 21.22 -27.46 54.00
CA THR A 939 22.19 -28.27 53.24
C THR A 939 23.21 -27.43 52.47
N TRP A 940 22.88 -26.20 52.05
CA TRP A 940 23.80 -25.36 51.26
C TRP A 940 24.63 -24.46 52.18
N HIS A 941 25.85 -24.91 52.49
CA HIS A 941 26.79 -24.25 53.40
C HIS A 941 27.96 -23.60 52.67
N HIS A 942 28.25 -22.35 53.03
CA HIS A 942 29.35 -21.57 52.43
C HIS A 942 30.47 -21.22 53.43
N GLY A 943 30.40 -21.78 54.63
CA GLY A 943 31.34 -21.53 55.74
C GLY A 943 30.75 -20.59 56.81
N GLY A 944 31.08 -20.84 58.08
CA GLY A 944 30.52 -20.08 59.21
C GLY A 944 29.00 -20.23 59.34
N GLY A 945 28.32 -19.12 59.69
CA GLY A 945 26.85 -19.04 59.75
C GLY A 945 26.17 -18.83 58.38
N ASP A 946 26.94 -18.88 57.29
CA ASP A 946 26.49 -18.55 55.94
C ASP A 946 25.81 -19.75 55.26
N ARG A 947 24.50 -19.64 55.08
CA ARG A 947 23.63 -20.73 54.61
C ARG A 947 22.54 -20.24 53.67
N GLY A 948 22.26 -21.03 52.64
CA GLY A 948 21.23 -20.76 51.64
C GLY A 948 21.78 -20.61 50.23
N ALA A 949 20.90 -20.27 49.31
CA ALA A 949 21.24 -20.09 47.90
C ALA A 949 21.95 -18.76 47.64
N ASP A 950 22.92 -18.73 46.72
CA ASP A 950 23.44 -17.47 46.17
C ASP A 950 22.37 -16.76 45.33
N PHE A 951 21.66 -17.55 44.52
CA PHE A 951 20.60 -17.11 43.62
C PHE A 951 19.36 -17.98 43.81
N VAL A 952 18.20 -17.34 43.81
CA VAL A 952 16.90 -18.01 43.66
C VAL A 952 16.22 -17.44 42.44
N PHE A 953 15.85 -18.29 41.49
CA PHE A 953 15.06 -17.89 40.33
C PHE A 953 13.59 -18.04 40.66
N GLN A 954 12.84 -16.94 40.67
CA GLN A 954 11.43 -16.92 40.99
C GLN A 954 10.64 -16.73 39.68
N THR A 955 9.67 -17.59 39.39
CA THR A 955 8.88 -17.51 38.15
C THR A 955 7.37 -17.51 38.35
N ARG A 956 6.89 -17.52 39.60
CA ARG A 956 5.46 -17.62 39.94
C ARG A 956 4.92 -16.25 40.36
N ALA A 957 3.88 -15.76 39.71
CA ALA A 957 3.25 -14.48 40.01
C ALA A 957 2.42 -14.49 41.34
N ASP A 958 3.04 -14.89 42.45
CA ASP A 958 2.47 -14.95 43.79
C ASP A 958 3.45 -14.34 44.80
N ALA A 959 2.97 -13.42 45.63
CA ALA A 959 3.77 -12.71 46.61
C ALA A 959 4.36 -13.62 47.70
N ARG A 960 3.69 -14.73 48.03
CA ARG A 960 4.19 -15.71 49.01
C ARG A 960 5.39 -16.46 48.46
N SER A 961 5.38 -16.78 47.17
CA SER A 961 6.50 -17.42 46.48
C SER A 961 7.72 -16.50 46.40
N LEU A 962 7.51 -15.19 46.18
CA LEU A 962 8.60 -14.21 46.29
C LEU A 962 9.17 -14.13 47.71
N HIS A 963 8.30 -14.15 48.72
CA HIS A 963 8.75 -14.18 50.10
C HIS A 963 9.52 -15.46 50.44
N ALA A 964 9.05 -16.64 50.00
CA ALA A 964 9.79 -17.90 50.16
C ALA A 964 11.16 -17.87 49.45
N ALA A 965 11.27 -17.23 48.28
CA ALA A 965 12.54 -17.02 47.60
C ALA A 965 13.53 -16.24 48.46
N LEU A 966 13.07 -15.15 49.10
CA LEU A 966 13.89 -14.36 50.02
C LEU A 966 14.38 -15.18 51.22
N ARG A 967 13.55 -16.08 51.75
CA ARG A 967 13.91 -16.95 52.88
C ARG A 967 14.98 -17.97 52.52
N ALA A 968 15.01 -18.44 51.28
CA ALA A 968 15.96 -19.44 50.82
C ALA A 968 17.39 -18.88 50.59
N LEU A 969 17.52 -17.57 50.41
CA LEU A 969 18.80 -16.92 50.11
C LEU A 969 19.75 -16.87 51.31
N ARG A 970 21.05 -16.98 51.02
CA ARG A 970 22.11 -16.64 51.97
C ARG A 970 22.23 -15.12 52.18
N PRO A 971 22.96 -14.64 53.21
CA PRO A 971 23.31 -13.22 53.33
C PRO A 971 23.91 -12.65 52.04
N GLN A 972 23.42 -11.48 51.62
CA GLN A 972 23.76 -10.82 50.35
C GLN A 972 23.40 -11.61 49.07
N GLY A 973 22.57 -12.65 49.19
CA GLY A 973 22.02 -13.37 48.05
C GLY A 973 21.00 -12.55 47.27
N THR A 974 20.70 -13.00 46.05
CA THR A 974 19.82 -12.27 45.12
C THR A 974 18.68 -13.15 44.59
N VAL A 975 17.45 -12.63 44.62
CA VAL A 975 16.33 -13.20 43.86
C VAL A 975 16.40 -12.66 42.45
N ILE A 976 16.44 -13.56 41.46
CA ILE A 976 16.20 -13.22 40.06
C ILE A 976 14.73 -13.51 39.77
N ASP A 977 13.94 -12.44 39.67
CA ASP A 977 12.49 -12.51 39.55
C ASP A 977 12.05 -12.35 38.09
N LEU A 978 11.44 -13.41 37.56
CA LEU A 978 10.95 -13.55 36.19
C LEU A 978 9.42 -13.53 36.15
N ALA A 979 8.74 -13.40 37.30
CA ALA A 979 7.29 -13.46 37.37
C ALA A 979 6.60 -12.18 36.85
N PHE A 980 5.41 -12.36 36.26
CA PHE A 980 4.54 -11.27 35.82
C PHE A 980 3.38 -11.09 36.80
N TYR A 981 3.53 -10.17 37.75
CA TYR A 981 2.53 -9.88 38.78
C TYR A 981 1.33 -9.12 38.22
N GLN A 982 0.13 -9.57 38.60
CA GLN A 982 -1.14 -8.94 38.24
C GLN A 982 -1.67 -8.02 39.35
N GLY A 983 -1.02 -8.00 40.51
CA GLY A 983 -1.42 -7.24 41.70
C GLY A 983 -0.24 -6.92 42.62
N GLY A 984 -0.56 -6.46 43.83
CA GLY A 984 0.44 -6.07 44.84
C GLY A 984 1.18 -7.24 45.50
N ALA A 985 2.04 -6.93 46.47
CA ALA A 985 2.96 -7.86 47.12
C ALA A 985 2.77 -7.95 48.65
N ASP A 986 1.51 -7.97 49.11
CA ASP A 986 1.17 -7.85 50.54
C ASP A 986 1.78 -8.94 51.43
N ALA A 987 2.08 -10.12 50.87
CA ALA A 987 2.71 -11.22 51.60
C ALA A 987 4.25 -11.09 51.74
N VAL A 988 4.87 -10.10 51.09
CA VAL A 988 6.33 -9.90 51.14
C VAL A 988 6.70 -9.06 52.36
N ARG A 989 7.45 -9.67 53.28
CA ARG A 989 7.85 -9.06 54.55
C ARG A 989 9.29 -8.55 54.47
N LEU A 990 9.46 -7.32 53.98
CA LEU A 990 10.80 -6.73 53.78
C LEU A 990 11.58 -6.49 55.08
N GLY A 991 10.91 -6.39 56.23
CA GLY A 991 11.54 -6.25 57.54
C GLY A 991 12.14 -7.55 58.11
N GLU A 992 11.86 -8.71 57.50
CA GLU A 992 12.37 -10.02 57.94
C GLU A 992 13.73 -10.31 57.27
N GLU A 993 13.85 -11.39 56.48
CA GLU A 993 15.13 -11.83 55.91
C GLU A 993 15.74 -10.79 54.97
N PHE A 994 14.92 -10.04 54.22
CA PHE A 994 15.41 -9.05 53.26
C PHE A 994 16.29 -7.98 53.92
N HIS A 995 15.80 -7.34 54.99
CA HIS A 995 16.54 -6.32 55.71
C HIS A 995 17.72 -6.90 56.50
N HIS A 996 17.52 -8.01 57.22
CA HIS A 996 18.53 -8.56 58.12
C HIS A 996 19.71 -9.20 57.39
N ASN A 997 19.48 -9.75 56.19
CA ASN A 997 20.50 -10.44 55.40
C ASN A 997 21.04 -9.59 54.25
N GLY A 998 20.53 -8.36 54.05
CA GLY A 998 20.98 -7.47 52.97
C GLY A 998 20.72 -8.05 51.58
N LEU A 999 19.53 -8.62 51.36
CA LEU A 999 19.19 -9.33 50.12
C LEU A 999 18.87 -8.36 48.98
N ALA A 1000 18.97 -8.86 47.75
CA ALA A 1000 18.57 -8.12 46.55
C ALA A 1000 17.44 -8.83 45.77
N ILE A 1001 16.65 -8.05 45.04
CA ILE A 1001 15.68 -8.54 44.06
C ILE A 1001 16.01 -7.88 42.71
N ARG A 1002 16.15 -8.69 41.66
CA ARG A 1002 16.40 -8.25 40.29
C ARG A 1002 15.28 -8.76 39.40
N CYS A 1003 14.53 -7.85 38.80
CA CYS A 1003 13.57 -8.22 37.76
C CYS A 1003 14.30 -8.52 36.46
N ALA A 1004 14.09 -9.72 35.92
CA ALA A 1004 14.60 -10.16 34.63
C ALA A 1004 13.44 -10.32 33.65
N GLN A 1005 13.44 -9.57 32.55
CA GLN A 1005 12.40 -9.62 31.51
C GLN A 1005 13.04 -9.43 30.13
N ILE A 1006 12.43 -9.98 29.07
CA ILE A 1006 13.04 -9.99 27.73
C ILE A 1006 13.31 -8.60 27.12
N GLY A 1007 12.57 -7.58 27.55
CA GLY A 1007 12.76 -6.21 27.07
C GLY A 1007 13.96 -5.49 27.67
N ARG A 1008 14.58 -6.03 28.72
CA ARG A 1008 15.66 -5.35 29.47
C ARG A 1008 16.66 -6.38 30.00
N VAL A 1009 17.76 -6.56 29.28
CA VAL A 1009 18.93 -7.30 29.79
C VAL A 1009 19.73 -6.43 30.77
N PRO A 1010 20.72 -6.97 31.51
CA PRO A 1010 21.52 -6.17 32.44
C PRO A 1010 22.17 -4.95 31.75
N ARG A 1011 22.26 -3.84 32.49
CA ARG A 1011 22.78 -2.57 31.94
C ARG A 1011 24.20 -2.76 31.39
N GLY A 1012 24.42 -2.29 30.17
CA GLY A 1012 25.70 -2.38 29.47
C GLY A 1012 25.90 -3.68 28.67
N LEU A 1013 25.07 -4.71 28.86
CA LEU A 1013 25.21 -5.98 28.14
C LEU A 1013 24.36 -6.09 26.87
N GLY A 1014 23.49 -5.12 26.58
CA GLY A 1014 22.53 -5.18 25.47
C GLY A 1014 23.13 -5.32 24.07
N PHE A 1015 24.37 -4.87 23.86
CA PHE A 1015 25.05 -5.00 22.58
C PHE A 1015 25.48 -6.45 22.30
N GLU A 1016 26.06 -7.12 23.32
CA GLU A 1016 26.55 -8.50 23.22
C GLU A 1016 25.44 -9.53 23.43
N TRP A 1017 24.52 -9.25 24.35
CA TRP A 1017 23.42 -10.12 24.76
C TRP A 1017 22.08 -9.62 24.23
N ASN A 1018 22.01 -9.42 22.91
CA ASN A 1018 20.75 -9.06 22.25
C ASN A 1018 19.80 -10.27 22.14
N ARG A 1019 18.55 -10.01 21.72
CA ARG A 1019 17.51 -11.06 21.59
C ARG A 1019 17.94 -12.22 20.68
N ARG A 1020 18.67 -11.98 19.59
CA ARG A 1020 19.14 -13.03 18.68
C ARG A 1020 20.17 -13.94 19.37
N ARG A 1021 21.06 -13.39 20.20
CA ARG A 1021 22.00 -14.19 20.99
C ARG A 1021 21.29 -15.06 22.02
N LEU A 1022 20.32 -14.51 22.76
CA LEU A 1022 19.53 -15.27 23.73
C LEU A 1022 18.67 -16.37 23.07
N ALA A 1023 18.17 -16.12 21.86
CA ALA A 1023 17.48 -17.13 21.06
C ALA A 1023 18.44 -18.25 20.62
N ALA A 1024 19.69 -17.93 20.27
CA ALA A 1024 20.71 -18.93 19.93
C ALA A 1024 21.04 -19.85 21.11
N GLU A 1025 21.16 -19.32 22.33
CA GLU A 1025 21.33 -20.14 23.55
C GLU A 1025 20.14 -21.09 23.76
N THR A 1026 18.93 -20.61 23.44
CA THR A 1026 17.72 -21.44 23.49
C THR A 1026 17.77 -22.57 22.47
N ILE A 1027 18.18 -22.30 21.24
CA ILE A 1027 18.37 -23.32 20.20
C ILE A 1027 19.35 -24.40 20.68
N GLU A 1028 20.47 -24.02 21.29
CA GLU A 1028 21.43 -24.99 21.84
C GLU A 1028 20.83 -25.85 22.95
N LEU A 1029 20.01 -25.26 23.83
CA LEU A 1029 19.33 -26.01 24.88
C LEU A 1029 18.34 -27.02 24.29
N LEU A 1030 17.53 -26.58 23.32
CA LEU A 1030 16.54 -27.43 22.65
C LEU A 1030 17.21 -28.56 21.88
N ALA A 1031 18.36 -28.33 21.25
CA ALA A 1031 19.13 -29.39 20.60
C ALA A 1031 19.62 -30.46 21.59
N ALA A 1032 19.91 -30.08 22.84
CA ALA A 1032 20.40 -31.01 23.86
C ALA A 1032 19.28 -31.73 24.63
N ARG A 1033 18.12 -31.08 24.84
CA ARG A 1033 17.04 -31.55 25.74
C ARG A 1033 15.67 -31.64 25.08
N GLY A 1034 15.60 -31.50 23.76
CA GLY A 1034 14.35 -31.45 22.99
C GLY A 1034 13.36 -32.59 23.29
N PRO A 1035 13.78 -33.87 23.28
CA PRO A 1035 12.89 -35.00 23.59
C PRO A 1035 12.24 -34.88 24.98
N ASP A 1036 13.03 -34.59 26.02
CA ASP A 1036 12.51 -34.44 27.38
C ASP A 1036 11.50 -33.28 27.49
N ILE A 1037 11.73 -32.19 26.76
CA ILE A 1037 10.83 -31.03 26.74
C ILE A 1037 9.49 -31.39 26.08
N ILE A 1038 9.52 -32.13 24.96
CA ILE A 1038 8.30 -32.62 24.31
C ILE A 1038 7.52 -33.53 25.27
N ASP A 1039 8.19 -34.52 25.87
CA ASP A 1039 7.53 -35.56 26.66
C ASP A 1039 7.00 -35.06 28.02
N HIS A 1040 7.61 -34.02 28.58
CA HIS A 1040 7.34 -33.61 29.97
C HIS A 1040 6.86 -32.17 30.12
N MET A 1041 7.05 -31.29 29.13
CA MET A 1041 6.61 -29.90 29.21
C MET A 1041 5.40 -29.59 28.31
N ILE A 1042 5.30 -30.21 27.14
CA ILE A 1042 4.16 -30.02 26.24
C ILE A 1042 3.02 -30.94 26.68
N THR A 1043 2.01 -30.36 27.31
CA THR A 1043 0.89 -31.14 27.89
C THR A 1043 -0.31 -31.25 26.97
N HIS A 1044 -0.52 -30.26 26.11
CA HIS A 1044 -1.66 -30.20 25.21
C HIS A 1044 -1.20 -29.70 23.84
N VAL A 1045 -1.56 -30.45 22.80
CA VAL A 1045 -1.48 -30.02 21.41
C VAL A 1045 -2.91 -30.00 20.89
N VAL A 1046 -3.42 -28.82 20.60
CA VAL A 1046 -4.83 -28.57 20.24
C VAL A 1046 -4.86 -28.04 18.82
N ASP A 1047 -5.80 -28.50 17.99
CA ASP A 1047 -5.97 -27.91 16.67
C ASP A 1047 -6.37 -26.44 16.79
N PHE A 1048 -5.79 -25.58 15.96
CA PHE A 1048 -6.01 -24.14 16.01
C PHE A 1048 -7.51 -23.78 15.94
N GLU A 1049 -8.29 -24.52 15.15
CA GLU A 1049 -9.73 -24.32 15.01
C GLU A 1049 -10.53 -24.61 16.29
N GLU A 1050 -10.00 -25.45 17.19
CA GLU A 1050 -10.65 -25.81 18.47
C GLU A 1050 -10.19 -24.91 19.64
N ALA A 1051 -9.23 -24.02 19.41
CA ALA A 1051 -8.63 -23.19 20.43
C ALA A 1051 -9.65 -22.36 21.25
N PRO A 1052 -10.68 -21.72 20.66
CA PRO A 1052 -11.68 -20.99 21.43
C PRO A 1052 -12.44 -21.85 22.45
N ALA A 1053 -12.85 -23.05 22.02
CA ALA A 1053 -13.58 -23.99 22.88
C ALA A 1053 -12.66 -24.55 23.98
N PHE A 1054 -11.41 -24.86 23.64
CA PHE A 1054 -10.42 -25.33 24.60
C PHE A 1054 -10.11 -24.27 25.66
N LEU A 1055 -9.92 -23.00 25.29
CA LEU A 1055 -9.64 -21.92 26.25
C LEU A 1055 -10.79 -21.70 27.23
N ARG A 1056 -12.04 -21.83 26.76
CA ARG A 1056 -13.23 -21.80 27.62
C ARG A 1056 -13.21 -22.94 28.63
N HIS A 1057 -13.01 -24.18 28.15
CA HIS A 1057 -12.88 -25.36 29.00
C HIS A 1057 -11.72 -25.25 30.01
N LEU A 1058 -10.59 -24.66 29.60
CA LEU A 1058 -9.41 -24.46 30.45
C LEU A 1058 -9.71 -23.60 31.68
N VAL A 1059 -10.62 -22.62 31.57
CA VAL A 1059 -11.01 -21.76 32.70
C VAL A 1059 -12.13 -22.36 33.53
N GLU A 1060 -13.09 -23.02 32.88
CA GLU A 1060 -14.27 -23.62 33.53
C GLU A 1060 -13.88 -24.85 34.36
N GLU A 1061 -13.15 -25.80 33.75
CA GLU A 1061 -12.83 -27.10 34.36
C GLU A 1061 -11.44 -27.13 35.01
N ARG A 1062 -10.59 -26.14 34.70
CA ARG A 1062 -9.23 -25.97 35.27
C ARG A 1062 -8.39 -27.25 35.28
N PRO A 1063 -8.25 -27.95 34.14
CA PRO A 1063 -7.42 -29.14 34.07
C PRO A 1063 -5.95 -28.80 34.36
N ASP A 1064 -5.18 -29.77 34.86
CA ASP A 1064 -3.74 -29.64 35.04
C ASP A 1064 -3.03 -29.52 33.68
N PHE A 1065 -2.22 -28.48 33.51
CA PHE A 1065 -1.44 -28.26 32.29
C PHE A 1065 -0.14 -27.50 32.56
N LEU A 1066 0.79 -27.56 31.59
CA LEU A 1066 2.04 -26.81 31.60
C LEU A 1066 2.18 -25.91 30.36
N GLN A 1067 2.43 -26.49 29.19
CA GLN A 1067 2.40 -25.80 27.90
C GLN A 1067 1.23 -26.30 27.05
N VAL A 1068 0.49 -25.34 26.48
CA VAL A 1068 -0.51 -25.57 25.43
C VAL A 1068 0.07 -25.09 24.11
N VAL A 1069 -0.04 -25.91 23.07
CA VAL A 1069 0.40 -25.59 21.71
C VAL A 1069 -0.80 -25.69 20.78
N PHE A 1070 -1.08 -24.63 20.05
CA PHE A 1070 -2.03 -24.66 18.95
C PHE A 1070 -1.32 -25.09 17.68
N LYS A 1071 -1.79 -26.18 17.07
CA LYS A 1071 -1.31 -26.68 15.79
C LYS A 1071 -2.18 -26.10 14.68
N VAL A 1072 -1.56 -25.32 13.80
CA VAL A 1072 -2.23 -24.76 12.63
C VAL A 1072 -2.11 -25.78 11.51
N ARG A 1073 -3.24 -26.16 10.90
CA ARG A 1073 -3.25 -27.08 9.76
C ARG A 1073 -2.97 -26.30 8.47
N ASP A 1074 -2.19 -26.92 7.58
CA ASP A 1074 -1.92 -26.43 6.22
C ASP A 1074 -3.23 -26.26 5.41
#